data_AF-A4X1J1-F1
#
_entry.id   AF-A4X1J1-F1
#
_cell.length_a   1.000
_cell.length_b   1.000
_cell.length_c   1.000
_cell.angle_alpha   90.00
_cell.angle_beta   90.00
_cell.angle_gamma   90.00
#
_symmetry.space_group_name_H-M   'P 1'
#
loop_
_entity.id
_entity.type
_entity.pdbx_description
1 polymer ?
#
loop_
_entity_poly.entity_id
_entity_poly.type
_entity_poly.pdbx_seq_one_letter_code
_entity_poly.pdbx_strand_id
1 'polypeptide(L)'
;MRSPSPAAWVRRVLPTRRRALAAAVVVVLLAAGVVAGTLRPSEPDLRTEAALVTVRSGPTGDEPVELDTTLYLPPAATADAPVPAVLLGHGFGGTKESVRADAEEFADRGYAVLTWTARGFGRSGGQIHLDHPDYEVRDAQRLLDWLAARPEVVTDAAGDPRVGVVGGSYGGALALLLAAQDQRVDAIVPMITWNDLARSFLPENSGEGPEQGVFKKGWAGLFFGSGGNAGPASVGGSGPAGGLAPGGGSVPGGSLPENAATAAGAIDPSCGRFAADVCAAYLRIATTGRADPDAVALLRRSSPAGKLDRIEAPTLLVQGAADTLFPLSEADANARGIAATGTPVQVAWFTGGHDGGDGPKTDSDRVRNLTVRWLDHYVKGEGAAPADDFTFSRIAGFDALDRGLVASGFRATGYPGLTGTDQRPVSVSGPAQSIANPPAGNPAAISSVPFAGDLSSLLDGVAGDIPGQHARFESAPLPAAVDVVGAPTVSIRAASPTGTAVLFVKLYDVDAGGSATLPNGLVAPIRLEGLPAAVEDAEPVTVTLPAIVRRIEAGHRLRVVVATSDQAYATPVEPAVYSVALASEAVTLPTVASEPIPTDAVVWRWVLVGLLAAIVVGLVVVVAVLRHRHRRRESRVHPTYAGVPLAVRDLRKEYADGFVAVSNVDFEVHHGQVVGLLGPNGAGKTTTLRVLMGLTQPTAGEVYVFGHRLVPGAPVLSRIGALVEGPGFLPHLSGLDNLKAYWRATGRPWADAHFDEALEIAGLGTSVHRKVRTYSHGMRQRLAIAQAMLGLPELLVLDEPTDGLDPPQIAEMRRVLLRYATGGRAVLVSSHLLAEVEQTCTHAVVVNKGQIVASGPVEEIVGESPSVLIEVTDPVAAREVLDRLTGVSVLPDGDGQLVVDTNGTARSEVVAELVRAGIGVDRVVPRRRLEDAFLALVGDNSRGSGDR
;
A
#
# COMPACT_ATOMS: atom_id res chain seq x y z
N MET A 1 52.10 -34.58 37.78
CA MET A 1 51.61 -35.02 36.46
C MET A 1 50.24 -34.38 36.25
N ARG A 2 50.13 -33.14 35.75
CA ARG A 2 50.04 -32.71 34.33
C ARG A 2 49.09 -33.56 33.46
N SER A 3 47.88 -33.02 33.31
CA SER A 3 46.93 -33.01 32.18
C SER A 3 47.29 -33.75 30.87
N PRO A 4 46.25 -34.22 30.15
CA PRO A 4 45.97 -33.61 28.85
C PRO A 4 44.51 -33.17 28.64
N SER A 5 44.38 -32.31 27.64
CA SER A 5 43.36 -31.31 27.33
C SER A 5 42.08 -31.82 26.62
N PRO A 6 40.96 -31.08 26.72
CA PRO A 6 39.73 -31.32 25.95
C PRO A 6 39.84 -30.67 24.56
N ALA A 7 40.30 -31.43 23.57
CA ALA A 7 40.36 -30.97 22.17
C ALA A 7 39.94 -32.08 21.20
N ALA A 8 38.72 -32.58 21.31
CA ALA A 8 38.18 -33.56 20.37
C ALA A 8 36.70 -33.36 19.97
N TRP A 9 36.07 -32.21 20.26
CA TRP A 9 34.63 -32.03 19.98
C TRP A 9 34.22 -30.68 19.34
N VAL A 10 35.10 -30.00 18.59
CA VAL A 10 34.74 -28.69 17.96
C VAL A 10 35.01 -28.62 16.46
N ARG A 11 34.79 -29.70 15.70
CA ARG A 11 34.78 -29.61 14.22
C ARG A 11 33.60 -30.35 13.61
N ARG A 12 32.38 -29.85 13.83
CA ARG A 12 31.23 -30.14 12.94
C ARG A 12 29.98 -29.29 13.17
N VAL A 13 30.07 -27.97 13.38
CA VAL A 13 28.91 -27.10 13.19
C VAL A 13 29.35 -25.76 12.57
N LEU A 14 29.62 -25.76 11.26
CA LEU A 14 29.63 -24.54 10.46
C LEU A 14 28.23 -24.37 9.83
N PRO A 15 27.59 -23.19 9.91
CA PRO A 15 26.18 -23.03 9.59
C PRO A 15 25.97 -23.01 8.07
N THR A 16 25.04 -23.83 7.58
CA THR A 16 24.53 -23.70 6.20
C THR A 16 23.72 -22.41 6.08
N ARG A 17 23.86 -21.69 4.96
CA ARG A 17 23.19 -20.38 4.69
C ARG A 17 21.69 -20.37 4.97
N ARG A 18 21.01 -21.53 4.87
CA ARG A 18 19.58 -21.67 5.15
C ARG A 18 19.22 -21.57 6.64
N ARG A 19 20.11 -21.98 7.56
CA ARG A 19 19.84 -21.93 9.01
C ARG A 19 20.07 -20.54 9.62
N ALA A 20 20.99 -19.75 9.07
CA ALA A 20 21.20 -18.36 9.49
C ALA A 20 20.00 -17.47 9.09
N LEU A 21 19.41 -17.72 7.93
CA LEU A 21 18.17 -17.07 7.48
C LEU A 21 16.98 -17.47 8.34
N ALA A 22 16.84 -18.76 8.67
CA ALA A 22 15.79 -19.23 9.57
C ALA A 22 15.93 -18.64 10.98
N ALA A 23 17.14 -18.55 11.52
CA ALA A 23 17.39 -17.94 12.82
C ALA A 23 17.06 -16.44 12.84
N ALA A 24 17.39 -15.71 11.77
CA ALA A 24 17.03 -14.29 11.65
C ALA A 24 15.50 -14.09 11.57
N VAL A 25 14.79 -14.94 10.83
CA VAL A 25 13.31 -14.92 10.77
C VAL A 25 12.70 -15.24 12.12
N VAL A 26 13.23 -16.21 12.86
CA VAL A 26 12.76 -16.55 14.20
C VAL A 26 13.00 -15.41 15.20
N VAL A 27 14.13 -14.71 15.13
CA VAL A 27 14.39 -13.54 15.97
C VAL A 27 13.44 -12.38 15.65
N VAL A 28 13.14 -12.13 14.36
CA VAL A 28 12.16 -11.12 13.95
C VAL A 28 10.74 -11.51 14.39
N LEU A 29 10.36 -12.78 14.29
CA LEU A 29 9.06 -13.27 14.74
C LEU A 29 8.94 -13.26 16.28
N LEU A 30 10.03 -13.52 17.01
CA LEU A 30 10.06 -13.41 18.46
C LEU A 30 10.01 -11.94 18.90
N ALA A 31 10.72 -11.04 18.22
CA ALA A 31 10.61 -9.61 18.47
C ALA A 31 9.21 -9.08 18.16
N ALA A 32 8.60 -9.48 17.05
CA ALA A 32 7.22 -9.16 16.70
C ALA A 32 6.21 -9.77 17.70
N GLY A 33 6.47 -10.98 18.18
CA GLY A 33 5.65 -11.66 19.19
C GLY A 33 5.77 -11.03 20.58
N VAL A 34 6.94 -10.52 20.96
CA VAL A 34 7.13 -9.76 22.20
C VAL A 34 6.43 -8.40 22.10
N VAL A 35 6.56 -7.68 20.98
CA VAL A 35 5.84 -6.42 20.74
C VAL A 35 4.32 -6.62 20.73
N ALA A 36 3.83 -7.68 20.08
CA ALA A 36 2.41 -8.04 20.08
C ALA A 36 1.91 -8.54 21.45
N GLY A 37 2.79 -9.15 22.25
CA GLY A 37 2.49 -9.60 23.61
C GLY A 37 2.43 -8.47 24.63
N THR A 38 3.25 -7.43 24.47
CA THR A 38 3.23 -6.21 25.30
C THR A 38 2.09 -5.24 24.92
N LEU A 39 1.48 -5.41 23.76
CA LEU A 39 0.38 -4.59 23.24
C LEU A 39 -1.01 -5.24 23.41
N ARG A 40 -1.12 -6.38 24.12
CA ARG A 40 -2.44 -6.88 24.49
C ARG A 40 -3.03 -5.94 25.54
N PRO A 41 -4.14 -5.23 25.26
CA PRO A 41 -4.80 -4.44 26.28
C PRO A 41 -5.22 -5.40 27.40
N SER A 42 -4.75 -5.10 28.61
CA SER A 42 -5.27 -5.76 29.80
C SER A 42 -6.67 -5.21 30.00
N GLU A 43 -7.68 -6.07 30.21
CA GLU A 43 -8.99 -5.58 30.62
C GLU A 43 -8.80 -4.76 31.90
N PRO A 44 -9.31 -3.53 31.96
CA PRO A 44 -9.08 -2.70 33.10
C PRO A 44 -9.83 -3.26 34.32
N ASP A 45 -9.12 -3.36 35.44
CA ASP A 45 -9.64 -3.87 36.71
C ASP A 45 -10.48 -2.77 37.41
N LEU A 46 -11.60 -2.38 36.79
CA LEU A 46 -12.48 -1.32 37.28
C LEU A 46 -13.50 -1.84 38.30
N ARG A 47 -13.69 -1.10 39.41
CA ARG A 47 -14.80 -1.33 40.33
C ARG A 47 -16.02 -0.54 39.86
N THR A 48 -17.15 -1.21 39.70
CA THR A 48 -18.42 -0.58 39.29
C THR A 48 -19.49 -0.71 40.37
N GLU A 49 -20.22 0.37 40.64
CA GLU A 49 -21.33 0.41 41.60
C GLU A 49 -22.60 0.93 40.90
N ALA A 50 -23.53 0.04 40.57
CA ALA A 50 -24.83 0.41 40.02
C ALA A 50 -25.88 0.59 41.13
N ALA A 51 -26.60 1.71 41.11
CA ALA A 51 -27.59 2.03 42.14
C ALA A 51 -28.75 2.88 41.59
N LEU A 52 -29.95 2.72 42.18
CA LEU A 52 -31.02 3.72 42.09
C LEU A 52 -30.79 4.76 43.19
N VAL A 53 -30.42 5.97 42.81
CA VAL A 53 -30.19 7.09 43.73
C VAL A 53 -31.44 7.95 43.76
N THR A 54 -32.07 8.07 44.94
CA THR A 54 -33.18 9.00 45.13
C THR A 54 -32.63 10.41 45.37
N VAL A 55 -32.94 11.33 44.46
CA VAL A 55 -32.63 12.75 44.61
C VAL A 55 -33.91 13.54 44.86
N ARG A 56 -33.79 14.70 45.54
CA ARG A 56 -34.90 15.64 45.74
C ARG A 56 -34.70 16.87 44.86
N SER A 57 -35.65 17.14 43.99
CA SER A 57 -35.58 18.19 42.99
C SER A 57 -36.98 18.75 42.70
N GLY A 58 -37.26 19.22 41.49
CA GLY A 58 -38.48 19.94 41.16
C GLY A 58 -38.45 21.41 41.60
N PRO A 59 -39.48 22.20 41.26
CA PRO A 59 -39.54 23.64 41.50
C PRO A 59 -39.40 24.01 42.97
N THR A 60 -40.03 23.23 43.84
CA THR A 60 -39.94 23.35 45.31
C THR A 60 -38.66 22.76 45.90
N GLY A 61 -37.96 21.90 45.15
CA GLY A 61 -36.70 21.27 45.53
C GLY A 61 -36.83 20.07 46.48
N ASP A 62 -38.04 19.59 46.73
CA ASP A 62 -38.33 18.51 47.65
C ASP A 62 -39.00 17.29 46.99
N GLU A 63 -39.25 17.33 45.68
CA GLU A 63 -39.88 16.25 44.92
C GLU A 63 -38.89 15.08 44.75
N PRO A 64 -39.19 13.87 45.25
CA PRO A 64 -38.31 12.72 45.09
C PRO A 64 -38.36 12.16 43.67
N VAL A 65 -37.20 11.92 43.06
CA VAL A 65 -37.06 11.14 41.83
C VAL A 65 -35.94 10.10 42.00
N GLU A 66 -36.17 8.88 41.52
CA GLU A 66 -35.13 7.85 41.47
C GLU A 66 -34.38 7.93 40.14
N LEU A 67 -33.05 8.01 40.21
CA LEU A 67 -32.16 8.02 39.06
C LEU A 67 -31.34 6.73 39.01
N ASP A 68 -31.34 6.05 37.87
CA ASP A 68 -30.50 4.88 37.64
C ASP A 68 -29.07 5.31 37.31
N THR A 69 -28.14 5.00 38.21
CA THR A 69 -26.74 5.44 38.18
C THR A 69 -25.78 4.27 38.08
N THR A 70 -24.57 4.52 37.56
CA THR A 70 -23.41 3.65 37.70
C THR A 70 -22.18 4.51 38.00
N LEU A 71 -21.50 4.21 39.10
CA LEU A 71 -20.20 4.79 39.44
C LEU A 71 -19.08 3.84 39.00
N TYR A 72 -18.13 4.34 38.22
CA TYR A 72 -16.93 3.63 37.78
C TYR A 72 -15.73 4.18 38.56
N LEU A 73 -14.99 3.28 39.21
CA LEU A 73 -13.86 3.63 40.05
C LEU A 73 -12.59 2.92 39.56
N PRO A 74 -11.48 3.65 39.39
CA PRO A 74 -10.19 3.03 39.15
C PRO A 74 -9.76 2.21 40.37
N PRO A 75 -8.94 1.16 40.20
CA PRO A 75 -8.47 0.32 41.30
C PRO A 75 -7.82 1.10 42.45
N ALA A 76 -7.17 2.23 42.13
CA ALA A 76 -6.50 3.08 43.11
C ALA A 76 -7.45 3.97 43.94
N ALA A 77 -8.70 4.19 43.49
CA ALA A 77 -9.64 5.07 44.17
C ALA A 77 -10.18 4.44 45.46
N THR A 78 -9.73 4.98 46.59
CA THR A 78 -10.10 4.55 47.94
C THR A 78 -10.25 5.77 48.85
N ALA A 79 -10.76 5.58 50.08
CA ALA A 79 -10.84 6.65 51.06
C ALA A 79 -9.49 7.29 51.40
N ASP A 80 -8.40 6.52 51.32
CA ASP A 80 -7.03 6.98 51.60
C ASP A 80 -6.33 7.57 50.37
N ALA A 81 -6.91 7.38 49.17
CA ALA A 81 -6.40 7.88 47.89
C ALA A 81 -7.59 8.29 46.99
N PRO A 82 -8.30 9.39 47.33
CA PRO A 82 -9.42 9.86 46.54
C PRO A 82 -8.94 10.41 45.18
N VAL A 83 -9.83 10.36 44.19
CA VAL A 83 -9.57 10.84 42.82
C VAL A 83 -10.59 11.91 42.40
N PRO A 84 -10.27 12.81 41.47
CA PRO A 84 -11.26 13.73 40.92
C PRO A 84 -12.35 12.96 40.14
N ALA A 85 -13.51 13.59 40.01
CA ALA A 85 -14.67 12.97 39.39
C ALA A 85 -14.97 13.51 37.99
N VAL A 86 -15.68 12.71 37.20
CA VAL A 86 -16.35 13.14 35.97
C VAL A 86 -17.83 12.77 36.07
N LEU A 87 -18.69 13.77 35.93
CA LEU A 87 -20.12 13.56 35.75
C LEU A 87 -20.42 13.46 34.25
N LEU A 88 -20.82 12.27 33.79
CA LEU A 88 -20.94 11.97 32.36
C LEU A 88 -22.41 11.76 31.95
N GLY A 89 -22.96 12.73 31.22
CA GLY A 89 -24.35 12.76 30.78
C GLY A 89 -24.56 12.15 29.39
N HIS A 90 -25.65 11.39 29.22
CA HIS A 90 -26.03 10.80 27.93
C HIS A 90 -26.78 11.79 27.02
N GLY A 91 -26.73 11.57 25.71
CA GLY A 91 -27.57 12.28 24.75
C GLY A 91 -29.05 11.87 24.80
N PHE A 92 -29.91 12.60 24.09
CA PHE A 92 -31.36 12.40 24.17
C PHE A 92 -31.77 10.99 23.77
N GLY A 93 -32.67 10.35 24.53
CA GLY A 93 -33.11 8.97 24.28
C GLY A 93 -32.11 7.89 24.71
N GLY A 94 -30.90 8.28 25.11
CA GLY A 94 -29.89 7.38 25.68
C GLY A 94 -30.17 6.99 27.13
N THR A 95 -29.24 6.22 27.70
CA THR A 95 -29.21 5.85 29.12
C THR A 95 -27.77 5.89 29.64
N LYS A 96 -27.56 5.60 30.91
CA LYS A 96 -26.21 5.43 31.49
C LYS A 96 -25.32 4.45 30.73
N GLU A 97 -25.90 3.44 30.06
CA GLU A 97 -25.16 2.46 29.27
C GLU A 97 -24.67 3.02 27.93
N SER A 98 -25.33 4.07 27.41
CA SER A 98 -24.96 4.71 26.14
C SER A 98 -23.59 5.37 26.21
N VAL A 99 -23.13 5.75 27.41
CA VAL A 99 -21.85 6.43 27.68
C VAL A 99 -20.87 5.54 28.44
N ARG A 100 -21.13 4.23 28.51
CA ARG A 100 -20.31 3.28 29.29
C ARG A 100 -18.85 3.23 28.82
N ALA A 101 -18.62 3.17 27.52
CA ALA A 101 -17.26 3.07 26.98
C ALA A 101 -16.42 4.31 27.33
N ASP A 102 -17.04 5.49 27.30
CA ASP A 102 -16.39 6.74 27.73
C ASP A 102 -16.15 6.76 29.24
N ALA A 103 -17.07 6.19 30.02
CA ALA A 103 -16.88 6.06 31.46
C ALA A 103 -15.71 5.14 31.84
N GLU A 104 -15.59 4.00 31.17
CA GLU A 104 -14.47 3.08 31.36
C GLU A 104 -13.13 3.75 30.95
N GLU A 105 -13.11 4.48 29.83
CA GLU A 105 -11.96 5.29 29.38
C GLU A 105 -11.51 6.34 30.41
N PHE A 106 -12.45 7.13 30.96
CA PHE A 106 -12.09 8.13 31.96
C PHE A 106 -11.67 7.48 33.28
N ALA A 107 -12.32 6.37 33.67
CA ALA A 107 -11.93 5.62 34.86
C ALA A 107 -10.52 5.05 34.74
N ASP A 108 -10.15 4.49 33.58
CA ASP A 108 -8.78 4.02 33.29
C ASP A 108 -7.73 5.13 33.39
N ARG A 109 -8.15 6.37 33.14
CA ARG A 109 -7.30 7.56 33.30
C ARG A 109 -7.28 8.09 34.73
N GLY A 110 -7.90 7.40 35.69
CA GLY A 110 -7.84 7.77 37.10
C GLY A 110 -8.93 8.73 37.56
N TYR A 111 -10.08 8.81 36.88
CA TYR A 111 -11.25 9.56 37.34
C TYR A 111 -12.28 8.65 38.02
N ALA A 112 -12.98 9.14 39.04
CA ALA A 112 -14.25 8.54 39.47
C ALA A 112 -15.36 9.00 38.53
N VAL A 113 -15.96 8.10 37.75
CA VAL A 113 -16.93 8.50 36.72
C VAL A 113 -18.34 8.12 37.13
N LEU A 114 -19.22 9.10 37.29
CA LEU A 114 -20.63 8.86 37.54
C LEU A 114 -21.43 9.05 36.25
N THR A 115 -22.03 7.96 35.77
CA THR A 115 -23.05 8.01 34.72
C THR A 115 -24.43 7.81 35.34
N TRP A 116 -25.45 8.40 34.74
CA TRP A 116 -26.83 8.18 35.16
C TRP A 116 -27.76 8.27 33.96
N THR A 117 -28.92 7.63 34.09
CA THR A 117 -30.03 7.79 33.17
C THR A 117 -30.87 8.96 33.67
N ALA A 118 -31.05 10.00 32.86
CA ALA A 118 -31.84 11.16 33.21
C ALA A 118 -33.30 10.80 33.50
N ARG A 119 -34.00 11.62 34.29
CA ARG A 119 -35.42 11.42 34.61
C ARG A 119 -36.26 11.22 33.34
N GLY A 120 -37.28 10.38 33.45
CA GLY A 120 -38.15 10.02 32.33
C GLY A 120 -37.55 9.00 31.35
N PHE A 121 -36.24 8.73 31.39
CA PHE A 121 -35.61 7.71 30.54
C PHE A 121 -35.38 6.39 31.29
N GLY A 122 -35.41 5.28 30.54
CA GLY A 122 -35.10 3.94 31.05
C GLY A 122 -35.79 3.62 32.38
N ARG A 123 -34.97 3.26 33.37
CA ARG A 123 -35.40 2.90 34.73
C ARG A 123 -35.56 4.09 35.67
N SER A 124 -35.14 5.29 35.27
CA SER A 124 -35.28 6.49 36.09
C SER A 124 -36.74 6.95 36.13
N GLY A 125 -37.16 7.48 37.29
CA GLY A 125 -38.50 8.02 37.51
C GLY A 125 -38.69 9.40 36.87
N GLY A 126 -39.86 10.00 37.11
CA GLY A 126 -40.19 11.36 36.66
C GLY A 126 -40.57 11.48 35.18
N GLN A 127 -40.70 12.72 34.72
CA GLN A 127 -41.04 13.09 33.34
C GLN A 127 -39.90 13.91 32.71
N ILE A 128 -39.82 13.91 31.38
CA ILE A 128 -38.82 14.65 30.60
C ILE A 128 -39.27 16.10 30.47
N HIS A 129 -38.49 17.04 31.01
CA HIS A 129 -38.73 18.49 30.98
C HIS A 129 -37.73 19.27 30.11
N LEU A 130 -36.92 18.58 29.31
CA LEU A 130 -35.93 19.16 28.39
C LEU A 130 -34.84 19.97 29.13
N ASP A 131 -34.00 19.33 29.94
CA ASP A 131 -32.98 19.99 30.75
C ASP A 131 -33.50 21.19 31.55
N HIS A 132 -34.69 21.04 32.14
CA HIS A 132 -35.31 22.16 32.85
C HIS A 132 -34.47 22.51 34.09
N PRO A 133 -34.21 23.81 34.34
CA PRO A 133 -33.46 24.28 35.51
C PRO A 133 -33.89 23.67 36.85
N ASP A 134 -35.21 23.60 37.07
CA ASP A 134 -35.76 23.10 38.33
C ASP A 134 -35.88 21.57 38.40
N TYR A 135 -35.67 20.84 37.30
CA TYR A 135 -35.83 19.39 37.23
C TYR A 135 -34.49 18.72 36.91
N GLU A 136 -34.17 18.41 35.66
CA GLU A 136 -32.95 17.69 35.27
C GLU A 136 -31.65 18.37 35.72
N VAL A 137 -31.58 19.71 35.65
CA VAL A 137 -30.38 20.43 36.11
C VAL A 137 -30.23 20.30 37.63
N ARG A 138 -31.34 20.41 38.36
CA ARG A 138 -31.36 20.21 39.82
C ARG A 138 -31.06 18.77 40.22
N ASP A 139 -31.49 17.78 39.43
CA ASP A 139 -31.09 16.38 39.60
C ASP A 139 -29.57 16.24 39.53
N ALA A 140 -28.94 16.85 38.52
CA ALA A 140 -27.48 16.83 38.39
C ALA A 140 -26.78 17.53 39.57
N GLN A 141 -27.31 18.64 40.08
CA GLN A 141 -26.81 19.27 41.32
C GLN A 141 -26.87 18.31 42.52
N ARG A 142 -27.92 17.50 42.64
CA ARG A 142 -28.01 16.49 43.71
C ARG A 142 -27.05 15.32 43.50
N LEU A 143 -26.71 15.00 42.26
CA LEU A 143 -25.64 14.03 41.96
C LEU A 143 -24.26 14.58 42.34
N LEU A 144 -24.03 15.90 42.24
CA LEU A 144 -22.84 16.54 42.80
C LEU A 144 -22.81 16.41 44.33
N ASP A 145 -23.93 16.65 45.01
CA ASP A 145 -24.04 16.43 46.47
C ASP A 145 -23.71 14.97 46.84
N TRP A 146 -24.19 14.01 46.03
CA TRP A 146 -23.91 12.59 46.21
C TRP A 146 -22.44 12.25 45.98
N LEU A 147 -21.81 12.80 44.94
CA LEU A 147 -20.38 12.64 44.66
C LEU A 147 -19.51 13.20 45.79
N ALA A 148 -19.84 14.39 46.30
CA ALA A 148 -19.11 15.02 47.41
C ALA A 148 -19.15 14.21 48.71
N ALA A 149 -20.16 13.35 48.87
CA ALA A 149 -20.29 12.46 50.02
C ALA A 149 -19.48 11.14 49.86
N ARG A 150 -18.89 10.88 48.69
CA ARG A 150 -18.12 9.65 48.43
C ARG A 150 -16.70 9.79 48.98
N PRO A 151 -16.23 8.83 49.79
CA PRO A 151 -14.85 8.88 50.30
C PRO A 151 -13.81 8.69 49.19
N GLU A 152 -14.18 8.10 48.06
CA GLU A 152 -13.28 7.91 46.91
C GLU A 152 -13.11 9.17 46.04
N VAL A 153 -13.86 10.24 46.29
CA VAL A 153 -13.89 11.45 45.46
C VAL A 153 -13.17 12.59 46.18
N VAL A 154 -12.28 13.29 45.46
CA VAL A 154 -11.62 14.50 45.96
C VAL A 154 -12.65 15.61 46.11
N THR A 155 -12.55 16.37 47.21
CA THR A 155 -13.36 17.56 47.45
C THR A 155 -12.47 18.77 47.68
N ASP A 156 -12.80 19.90 47.08
CA ASP A 156 -12.08 21.17 47.25
C ASP A 156 -12.55 21.93 48.50
N ALA A 157 -13.81 21.73 48.88
CA ALA A 157 -14.40 22.17 50.14
C ALA A 157 -15.50 21.19 50.61
N ALA A 158 -16.04 21.41 51.81
CA ALA A 158 -17.11 20.57 52.32
C ALA A 158 -18.36 20.65 51.41
N GLY A 159 -18.74 19.52 50.79
CA GLY A 159 -19.85 19.46 49.84
C GLY A 159 -19.51 19.93 48.42
N ASP A 160 -18.23 20.15 48.13
CA ASP A 160 -17.72 20.66 46.86
C ASP A 160 -16.79 19.62 46.22
N PRO A 161 -17.31 18.73 45.37
CA PRO A 161 -16.51 17.68 44.74
C PRO A 161 -15.70 18.28 43.60
N ARG A 162 -14.44 17.86 43.49
CA ARG A 162 -13.62 18.20 42.33
C ARG A 162 -14.10 17.42 41.11
N VAL A 163 -14.78 18.08 40.19
CA VAL A 163 -15.60 17.44 39.16
C VAL A 163 -15.59 18.19 37.82
N GLY A 164 -15.35 17.42 36.75
CA GLY A 164 -15.65 17.84 35.38
C GLY A 164 -17.02 17.32 34.91
N VAL A 165 -17.72 18.05 34.06
CA VAL A 165 -18.99 17.60 33.46
C VAL A 165 -18.82 17.43 31.95
N VAL A 166 -19.11 16.25 31.43
CA VAL A 166 -18.96 15.89 30.02
C VAL A 166 -20.28 15.35 29.49
N GLY A 167 -20.65 15.73 28.28
CA GLY A 167 -21.85 15.18 27.65
C GLY A 167 -22.05 15.63 26.22
N GLY A 168 -22.65 14.76 25.42
CA GLY A 168 -23.08 15.04 24.06
C GLY A 168 -24.57 15.37 23.98
N SER A 169 -24.98 16.21 23.03
CA SER A 169 -26.39 16.48 22.73
C SER A 169 -27.11 16.98 23.99
N TYR A 170 -28.10 16.23 24.48
CA TYR A 170 -28.79 16.48 25.76
C TYR A 170 -27.84 16.63 26.95
N GLY A 171 -26.93 15.67 27.17
CA GLY A 171 -25.93 15.77 28.23
C GLY A 171 -25.01 16.99 28.12
N GLY A 172 -24.76 17.48 26.91
CA GLY A 172 -23.94 18.68 26.69
C GLY A 172 -24.67 19.97 27.09
N ALA A 173 -25.96 20.07 26.83
CA ALA A 173 -26.76 21.21 27.25
C ALA A 173 -26.96 21.22 28.75
N LEU A 174 -27.16 20.04 29.34
CA LEU A 174 -27.16 19.86 30.78
C LEU A 174 -25.84 20.33 31.40
N ALA A 175 -24.69 20.01 30.81
CA ALA A 175 -23.39 20.48 31.30
C ALA A 175 -23.30 22.02 31.32
N LEU A 176 -23.74 22.68 30.24
CA LEU A 176 -23.81 24.15 30.16
C LEU A 176 -24.75 24.74 31.21
N LEU A 177 -25.95 24.17 31.35
CA LEU A 177 -26.98 24.65 32.27
C LEU A 177 -26.63 24.42 33.74
N LEU A 178 -25.97 23.29 34.04
CA LEU A 178 -25.47 22.97 35.36
C LEU A 178 -24.36 23.93 35.77
N ALA A 179 -23.35 24.14 34.92
CA ALA A 179 -22.27 25.09 35.21
C ALA A 179 -22.77 26.53 35.34
N ALA A 180 -23.85 26.90 34.66
CA ALA A 180 -24.49 28.20 34.84
C ALA A 180 -25.26 28.36 36.17
N GLN A 181 -25.58 27.26 36.86
CA GLN A 181 -26.37 27.26 38.10
C GLN A 181 -25.60 26.79 39.34
N ASP A 182 -24.51 26.06 39.17
CA ASP A 182 -23.72 25.47 40.24
C ASP A 182 -22.23 25.71 39.98
N GLN A 183 -21.62 26.54 40.83
CA GLN A 183 -20.23 26.99 40.69
C GLN A 183 -19.21 25.94 41.18
N ARG A 184 -19.67 24.78 41.66
CA ARG A 184 -18.83 23.63 42.05
C ARG A 184 -18.27 22.84 40.86
N VAL A 185 -18.65 23.19 39.64
CA VAL A 185 -18.17 22.50 38.43
C VAL A 185 -16.84 23.12 37.99
N ASP A 186 -15.76 22.33 38.02
CA ASP A 186 -14.41 22.82 37.72
C ASP A 186 -14.15 23.01 36.22
N ALA A 187 -14.78 22.21 35.37
CA ALA A 187 -14.65 22.29 33.91
C ALA A 187 -15.80 21.59 33.20
N ILE A 188 -16.13 22.06 32.00
CA ILE A 188 -17.16 21.40 31.16
C ILE A 188 -16.66 21.10 29.75
N VAL A 189 -17.14 19.97 29.22
CA VAL A 189 -16.94 19.57 27.81
C VAL A 189 -18.31 19.27 27.16
N PRO A 190 -19.08 20.31 26.82
CA PRO A 190 -20.31 20.18 26.04
C PRO A 190 -20.00 19.83 24.58
N MET A 191 -20.59 18.73 24.10
CA MET A 191 -20.39 18.23 22.74
C MET A 191 -21.70 18.22 21.96
N ILE A 192 -21.65 18.55 20.67
CA ILE A 192 -22.77 18.45 19.72
C ILE A 192 -24.11 18.94 20.29
N THR A 193 -24.16 20.12 20.91
CA THR A 193 -25.31 20.55 21.71
C THR A 193 -25.86 21.91 21.29
N TRP A 194 -27.01 22.29 21.85
CA TRP A 194 -27.69 23.53 21.54
C TRP A 194 -27.22 24.70 22.41
N ASN A 195 -27.44 25.91 21.89
CA ASN A 195 -27.50 27.15 22.64
C ASN A 195 -28.96 27.54 22.89
N ASP A 196 -29.82 27.46 21.87
CA ASP A 196 -31.25 27.79 21.95
C ASP A 196 -32.09 26.71 21.24
N LEU A 197 -32.89 25.97 22.02
CA LEU A 197 -33.81 24.95 21.49
C LEU A 197 -34.88 25.54 20.57
N ALA A 198 -35.34 26.77 20.83
CA ALA A 198 -36.32 27.42 19.97
C ALA A 198 -35.73 27.65 18.59
N ARG A 199 -34.47 28.12 18.51
CA ARG A 199 -33.75 28.28 17.25
C ARG A 199 -33.42 26.94 16.59
N SER A 200 -33.13 25.92 17.38
CA SER A 200 -32.79 24.59 16.86
C SER A 200 -33.99 23.88 16.21
N PHE A 201 -35.19 24.00 16.80
CA PHE A 201 -36.43 23.41 16.26
C PHE A 201 -37.19 24.34 15.31
N LEU A 202 -37.04 25.65 15.43
CA LEU A 202 -37.61 26.66 14.53
C LEU A 202 -36.49 27.59 14.02
N PRO A 203 -35.57 27.07 13.20
CA PRO A 203 -34.52 27.89 12.61
C PRO A 203 -35.10 28.98 11.72
N GLU A 204 -34.43 30.13 11.77
CA GLU A 204 -34.67 31.29 10.92
C GLU A 204 -33.29 31.88 10.57
N ASN A 205 -33.04 32.06 9.27
CA ASN A 205 -31.72 32.39 8.74
C ASN A 205 -31.65 33.77 8.06
N SER A 206 -32.72 34.57 8.10
CA SER A 206 -32.75 35.97 7.63
C SER A 206 -32.45 37.00 8.71
N GLY A 207 -32.40 36.58 9.98
CA GLY A 207 -32.10 37.43 11.14
C GLY A 207 -33.29 37.67 12.05
N GLU A 208 -34.44 37.06 11.75
CA GLU A 208 -35.65 37.10 12.55
C GLU A 208 -35.59 36.09 13.71
N GLY A 209 -36.53 36.22 14.65
CA GLY A 209 -36.63 35.32 15.80
C GLY A 209 -37.28 33.96 15.48
N PRO A 210 -37.18 32.97 16.38
CA PRO A 210 -37.78 31.63 16.21
C PRO A 210 -39.32 31.62 16.09
N GLU A 211 -40.01 32.71 16.46
CA GLU A 211 -41.45 32.90 16.21
C GLU A 211 -41.79 32.99 14.70
N GLN A 212 -40.81 33.46 13.91
CA GLN A 212 -40.84 33.46 12.45
C GLN A 212 -40.12 32.25 11.85
N GLY A 213 -39.54 31.38 12.69
CA GLY A 213 -38.81 30.20 12.23
C GLY A 213 -39.66 29.18 11.48
N VAL A 214 -38.97 28.28 10.80
CA VAL A 214 -39.59 27.15 10.09
C VAL A 214 -39.44 25.89 10.92
N PHE A 215 -40.56 25.27 11.28
CA PHE A 215 -40.53 24.09 12.12
C PHE A 215 -39.78 22.91 11.47
N LYS A 216 -38.73 22.44 12.14
CA LYS A 216 -37.89 21.30 11.74
C LYS A 216 -38.56 19.96 12.09
N LYS A 217 -39.65 19.65 11.38
CA LYS A 217 -40.56 18.52 11.67
C LYS A 217 -39.87 17.15 11.71
N GLY A 218 -38.83 16.93 10.89
CA GLY A 218 -38.14 15.63 10.83
C GLY A 218 -37.45 15.30 12.15
N TRP A 219 -36.58 16.19 12.60
CA TRP A 219 -35.87 16.05 13.87
C TRP A 219 -36.81 16.13 15.08
N ALA A 220 -37.76 17.08 15.08
CA ALA A 220 -38.72 17.20 16.17
C ALA A 220 -39.57 15.91 16.30
N GLY A 221 -40.03 15.34 15.19
CA GLY A 221 -40.78 14.08 15.22
C GLY A 221 -39.99 12.91 15.83
N LEU A 222 -38.70 12.79 15.50
CA LEU A 222 -37.82 11.75 16.08
C LEU A 222 -37.54 12.01 17.56
N PHE A 223 -37.27 13.26 17.92
CA PHE A 223 -36.98 13.69 19.28
C PHE A 223 -38.19 13.43 20.20
N PHE A 224 -39.37 13.89 19.81
CA PHE A 224 -40.59 13.69 20.61
C PHE A 224 -41.17 12.27 20.50
N GLY A 225 -40.93 11.56 19.38
CA GLY A 225 -41.34 10.16 19.22
C GLY A 225 -40.50 9.16 20.03
N SER A 226 -39.21 9.42 20.23
CA SER A 226 -38.32 8.55 21.02
C SER A 226 -38.59 8.63 22.52
N GLY A 227 -38.97 9.80 23.05
CA GLY A 227 -39.50 9.94 24.42
C GLY A 227 -40.85 9.22 24.66
N GLY A 228 -41.53 8.84 23.57
CA GLY A 228 -42.72 7.97 23.50
C GLY A 228 -42.49 6.52 23.90
N ASN A 229 -41.34 5.95 23.51
CA ASN A 229 -41.06 4.51 23.48
C ASN A 229 -39.99 4.06 24.49
N ALA A 230 -39.88 4.72 25.65
CA ALA A 230 -38.90 4.42 26.70
C ALA A 230 -39.17 3.07 27.45
N GLY A 231 -39.42 1.99 26.72
CA GLY A 231 -39.25 0.60 27.15
C GLY A 231 -37.91 0.03 26.65
N PRO A 232 -37.46 -1.12 27.17
CA PRO A 232 -36.13 -1.69 26.90
C PRO A 232 -35.91 -2.15 25.43
N ALA A 233 -36.91 -1.98 24.57
CA ALA A 233 -36.83 -2.26 23.14
C ALA A 233 -37.34 -1.04 22.36
N SER A 234 -36.47 -0.05 22.16
CA SER A 234 -36.64 0.93 21.09
C SER A 234 -35.53 0.72 20.07
N VAL A 235 -35.90 0.97 18.81
CA VAL A 235 -35.23 0.62 17.56
C VAL A 235 -33.71 0.75 17.65
N GLY A 236 -33.03 -0.39 17.51
CA GLY A 236 -31.57 -0.49 17.45
C GLY A 236 -31.01 0.29 16.26
N GLY A 237 -30.68 1.54 16.51
CA GLY A 237 -29.62 2.27 15.82
C GLY A 237 -28.63 2.66 16.90
N SER A 238 -27.46 2.04 16.90
CA SER A 238 -26.27 2.60 17.54
C SER A 238 -25.95 3.92 16.82
N GLY A 239 -26.62 5.00 17.23
CA GLY A 239 -26.34 6.38 16.83
C GLY A 239 -25.48 7.07 17.90
N PRO A 240 -24.73 8.12 17.54
CA PRO A 240 -23.44 8.48 18.12
C PRO A 240 -23.59 9.47 19.28
N ALA A 241 -24.63 9.33 20.09
CA ALA A 241 -24.91 10.27 21.16
C ALA A 241 -24.17 9.96 22.47
N GLY A 242 -22.98 9.32 22.41
CA GLY A 242 -22.17 9.06 23.60
C GLY A 242 -21.04 8.02 23.52
N GLY A 243 -20.25 7.93 22.44
CA GLY A 243 -19.12 7.00 22.44
C GLY A 243 -17.91 7.48 21.66
N LEU A 244 -16.76 7.62 22.32
CA LEU A 244 -15.45 7.86 21.69
C LEU A 244 -14.75 6.54 21.25
N ALA A 245 -15.51 5.45 21.01
CA ALA A 245 -14.95 4.13 20.72
C ALA A 245 -15.70 3.35 19.61
N PRO A 246 -14.98 2.65 18.71
CA PRO A 246 -15.58 1.73 17.74
C PRO A 246 -15.57 0.30 18.28
N GLY A 247 -16.71 -0.36 18.41
CA GLY A 247 -16.74 -1.82 18.64
C GLY A 247 -18.04 -2.38 19.20
N GLY A 248 -18.64 -3.31 18.46
CA GLY A 248 -19.87 -3.99 18.82
C GLY A 248 -19.73 -5.10 19.85
N GLY A 249 -20.79 -5.27 20.64
CA GLY A 249 -21.02 -6.42 21.51
C GLY A 249 -22.51 -6.54 21.80
N SER A 250 -23.13 -7.65 21.40
CA SER A 250 -24.51 -8.00 21.74
C SER A 250 -24.58 -8.52 23.18
N VAL A 251 -25.52 -8.00 23.98
CA VAL A 251 -25.79 -8.48 25.35
C VAL A 251 -26.99 -9.44 25.34
N PRO A 252 -27.00 -10.53 26.13
CA PRO A 252 -28.11 -11.49 26.17
C PRO A 252 -29.31 -10.98 26.97
N GLY A 253 -30.51 -11.32 26.51
CA GLY A 253 -31.78 -10.95 27.15
C GLY A 253 -32.01 -11.62 28.51
N GLY A 254 -32.38 -10.79 29.50
CA GLY A 254 -32.95 -11.21 30.78
C GLY A 254 -34.32 -10.56 30.98
N SER A 255 -35.33 -11.37 31.31
CA SER A 255 -36.70 -10.96 31.59
C SER A 255 -36.82 -10.20 32.93
N LEU A 256 -37.57 -9.08 32.94
CA LEU A 256 -37.91 -8.32 34.13
C LEU A 256 -39.06 -8.96 34.94
N PRO A 257 -39.13 -8.78 36.27
CA PRO A 257 -40.31 -9.10 37.09
C PRO A 257 -41.41 -8.03 36.95
N GLU A 258 -42.67 -8.47 36.95
CA GLU A 258 -43.91 -7.71 36.66
C GLU A 258 -44.28 -6.55 37.61
N ASN A 259 -43.46 -6.16 38.60
CA ASN A 259 -43.92 -5.30 39.71
C ASN A 259 -43.40 -3.85 39.72
N ALA A 260 -42.79 -3.33 38.65
CA ALA A 260 -42.33 -1.93 38.57
C ALA A 260 -43.33 -0.96 37.88
N ALA A 261 -44.55 -1.41 37.59
CA ALA A 261 -45.53 -0.64 36.80
C ALA A 261 -46.43 0.31 37.63
N THR A 262 -46.24 0.44 38.94
CA THR A 262 -47.24 1.05 39.83
C THR A 262 -46.93 2.47 40.34
N ALA A 263 -45.94 3.18 39.78
CA ALA A 263 -45.66 4.58 40.13
C ALA A 263 -45.50 5.56 38.95
N ALA A 264 -45.62 5.11 37.70
CA ALA A 264 -45.62 6.00 36.54
C ALA A 264 -47.05 6.49 36.27
N GLY A 265 -47.25 7.82 36.29
CA GLY A 265 -48.48 8.42 35.77
C GLY A 265 -48.78 7.91 34.35
N ALA A 266 -50.06 7.89 33.98
CA ALA A 266 -50.50 7.40 32.67
C ALA A 266 -49.63 7.99 31.54
N ILE A 267 -48.95 7.11 30.81
CA ILE A 267 -48.11 7.50 29.66
C ILE A 267 -49.07 8.04 28.59
N ASP A 268 -48.90 9.31 28.21
CA ASP A 268 -49.69 9.89 27.11
C ASP A 268 -49.21 9.25 25.80
N PRO A 269 -50.05 8.52 25.05
CA PRO A 269 -49.61 7.88 23.81
C PRO A 269 -49.13 8.89 22.74
N SER A 270 -49.47 10.17 22.86
CA SER A 270 -49.06 11.23 21.94
C SER A 270 -47.64 11.76 22.22
N CYS A 271 -47.19 11.68 23.47
CA CYS A 271 -45.94 12.32 23.95
C CYS A 271 -45.17 11.50 24.99
N GLY A 272 -45.49 10.22 25.21
CA GLY A 272 -44.78 9.35 26.13
C GLY A 272 -44.63 9.90 27.55
N ARG A 273 -43.36 10.02 27.97
CA ARG A 273 -42.95 10.49 29.29
C ARG A 273 -42.57 11.98 29.34
N PHE A 274 -42.86 12.76 28.29
CA PHE A 274 -42.67 14.20 28.36
C PHE A 274 -43.61 14.86 29.38
N ALA A 275 -43.16 15.95 29.97
CA ALA A 275 -43.99 16.80 30.80
C ALA A 275 -45.16 17.37 29.99
N ALA A 276 -46.30 17.61 30.66
CA ALA A 276 -47.55 17.96 29.98
C ALA A 276 -47.46 19.28 29.20
N ASP A 277 -46.74 20.27 29.72
CA ASP A 277 -46.52 21.57 29.09
C ASP A 277 -45.60 21.47 27.86
N VAL A 278 -44.53 20.67 27.95
CA VAL A 278 -43.63 20.33 26.85
C VAL A 278 -44.40 19.64 25.72
N CYS A 279 -45.19 18.61 26.06
CA CYS A 279 -46.04 17.90 25.11
C CYS A 279 -47.03 18.85 24.42
N ALA A 280 -47.74 19.67 25.19
CA ALA A 280 -48.70 20.62 24.65
C ALA A 280 -48.05 21.63 23.70
N ALA A 281 -46.85 22.13 24.03
CA ALA A 281 -46.10 23.03 23.14
C ALA A 281 -45.70 22.32 21.84
N TYR A 282 -45.14 21.11 21.92
CA TYR A 282 -44.78 20.33 20.73
C TYR A 282 -45.99 20.07 19.83
N LEU A 283 -47.12 19.61 20.37
CA LEU A 283 -48.32 19.33 19.57
C LEU A 283 -48.86 20.58 18.88
N ARG A 284 -48.83 21.75 19.54
CA ARG A 284 -49.21 23.03 18.91
C ARG A 284 -48.27 23.39 17.76
N ILE A 285 -46.95 23.30 17.98
CA ILE A 285 -45.94 23.61 16.96
C ILE A 285 -46.03 22.64 15.79
N ALA A 286 -46.12 21.34 16.06
CA ALA A 286 -46.20 20.30 15.04
C ALA A 286 -47.45 20.42 14.17
N THR A 287 -48.56 20.87 14.76
CA THR A 287 -49.83 21.06 14.05
C THR A 287 -49.81 22.31 13.16
N THR A 288 -49.26 23.41 13.67
CA THR A 288 -49.31 24.72 12.98
C THR A 288 -48.09 25.00 12.12
N GLY A 289 -47.00 24.28 12.33
CA GLY A 289 -45.68 24.57 11.76
C GLY A 289 -45.04 25.86 12.29
N ARG A 290 -45.58 26.44 13.36
CA ARG A 290 -45.18 27.72 13.95
C ARG A 290 -45.13 27.63 15.48
N ALA A 291 -44.28 28.44 16.10
CA ALA A 291 -44.28 28.58 17.55
C ALA A 291 -44.95 29.90 17.97
N ASP A 292 -45.80 29.80 18.98
CA ASP A 292 -46.31 30.96 19.72
C ASP A 292 -45.26 31.44 20.75
N PRO A 293 -45.37 32.68 21.27
CA PRO A 293 -44.43 33.21 22.25
C PRO A 293 -44.28 32.33 23.51
N ASP A 294 -45.34 31.65 23.93
CA ASP A 294 -45.33 30.76 25.10
C ASP A 294 -44.49 29.50 24.84
N ALA A 295 -44.60 28.91 23.64
CA ALA A 295 -43.78 27.78 23.22
C ALA A 295 -42.31 28.17 23.06
N VAL A 296 -42.02 29.35 22.49
CA VAL A 296 -40.64 29.87 22.43
C VAL A 296 -40.08 30.10 23.82
N ALA A 297 -40.86 30.70 24.73
CA ALA A 297 -40.44 30.90 26.11
C ALA A 297 -40.17 29.58 26.83
N LEU A 298 -40.99 28.54 26.59
CA LEU A 298 -40.78 27.19 27.13
C LEU A 298 -39.44 26.59 26.67
N LEU A 299 -39.18 26.59 25.36
CA LEU A 299 -37.93 26.06 24.82
C LEU A 299 -36.69 26.85 25.29
N ARG A 300 -36.81 28.18 25.43
CA ARG A 300 -35.73 29.03 25.94
C ARG A 300 -35.46 28.85 27.43
N ARG A 301 -36.46 28.51 28.25
CA ARG A 301 -36.22 28.16 29.68
C ARG A 301 -35.23 27.00 29.79
N SER A 302 -35.39 26.01 28.91
CA SER A 302 -34.58 24.81 28.71
C SER A 302 -33.30 25.00 27.87
N SER A 303 -32.87 26.25 27.68
CA SER A 303 -31.73 26.58 26.83
C SER A 303 -30.60 27.29 27.60
N PRO A 304 -29.32 27.03 27.28
CA PRO A 304 -28.19 27.82 27.79
C PRO A 304 -28.26 29.30 27.44
N ALA A 305 -28.92 29.65 26.32
CA ALA A 305 -29.15 31.03 25.91
C ALA A 305 -29.72 31.89 27.06
N GLY A 306 -29.08 33.03 27.32
CA GLY A 306 -29.42 33.94 28.41
C GLY A 306 -28.88 33.54 29.79
N LYS A 307 -28.06 32.48 29.88
CA LYS A 307 -27.42 32.03 31.13
C LYS A 307 -25.89 31.84 31.01
N LEU A 308 -25.33 32.02 29.81
CA LEU A 308 -23.91 31.77 29.51
C LEU A 308 -22.95 32.67 30.29
N ASP A 309 -23.40 33.88 30.64
CA ASP A 309 -22.66 34.85 31.46
C ASP A 309 -22.42 34.38 32.90
N ARG A 310 -23.11 33.32 33.33
CA ARG A 310 -22.99 32.72 34.67
C ARG A 310 -22.04 31.51 34.72
N ILE A 311 -21.50 31.12 33.57
CA ILE A 311 -20.57 29.99 33.46
C ILE A 311 -19.16 30.50 33.76
N GLU A 312 -18.65 30.19 34.94
CA GLU A 312 -17.26 30.46 35.34
C GLU A 312 -16.33 29.28 35.02
N ALA A 313 -16.90 28.08 34.84
CA ALA A 313 -16.17 26.87 34.51
C ALA A 313 -15.50 26.97 33.12
N PRO A 314 -14.18 26.78 33.01
CA PRO A 314 -13.49 26.61 31.74
C PRO A 314 -14.20 25.60 30.84
N THR A 315 -14.50 26.03 29.61
CA THR A 315 -15.35 25.29 28.67
C THR A 315 -14.60 24.86 27.39
N LEU A 316 -14.62 23.57 27.08
CA LEU A 316 -14.27 23.03 25.76
C LEU A 316 -15.55 22.71 24.97
N LEU A 317 -15.87 23.51 23.97
CA LEU A 317 -17.01 23.28 23.07
C LEU A 317 -16.58 22.41 21.88
N VAL A 318 -17.16 21.22 21.77
CA VAL A 318 -16.94 20.33 20.62
C VAL A 318 -18.21 20.29 19.76
N GLN A 319 -18.13 20.62 18.47
CA GLN A 319 -19.30 20.63 17.60
C GLN A 319 -19.06 19.94 16.27
N GLY A 320 -20.05 19.18 15.82
CA GLY A 320 -20.01 18.44 14.57
C GLY A 320 -20.34 19.32 13.37
N ALA A 321 -19.53 19.24 12.31
CA ALA A 321 -19.83 19.90 11.04
C ALA A 321 -20.99 19.22 10.30
N ALA A 322 -21.22 17.93 10.55
CA ALA A 322 -22.34 17.15 10.04
C ALA A 322 -23.43 17.00 11.10
N ASP A 323 -23.97 18.15 11.52
CA ASP A 323 -25.03 18.26 12.52
C ASP A 323 -26.14 19.19 12.03
N THR A 324 -27.21 18.60 11.53
CA THR A 324 -28.41 19.32 11.04
C THR A 324 -29.42 19.56 12.16
N LEU A 325 -29.26 18.94 13.32
CA LEU A 325 -30.07 19.20 14.51
C LEU A 325 -29.57 20.47 15.22
N PHE A 326 -28.31 20.45 15.65
CA PHE A 326 -27.61 21.54 16.32
C PHE A 326 -26.41 21.97 15.46
N PRO A 327 -26.60 22.90 14.51
CA PRO A 327 -25.53 23.32 13.61
C PRO A 327 -24.39 24.03 14.35
N LEU A 328 -23.25 24.20 13.68
CA LEU A 328 -22.07 24.91 14.20
C LEU A 328 -22.37 26.29 14.81
N SER A 329 -23.47 26.94 14.42
CA SER A 329 -23.91 28.21 14.99
C SER A 329 -24.34 28.13 16.46
N GLU A 330 -24.77 26.96 16.95
CA GLU A 330 -25.11 26.77 18.36
C GLU A 330 -23.84 26.82 19.23
N ALA A 331 -22.78 26.12 18.81
CA ALA A 331 -21.49 26.18 19.49
C ALA A 331 -20.83 27.57 19.39
N ASP A 332 -20.97 28.28 18.26
CA ASP A 332 -20.52 29.68 18.15
C ASP A 332 -21.22 30.59 19.17
N ALA A 333 -22.55 30.46 19.31
CA ALA A 333 -23.32 31.27 20.25
C ALA A 333 -22.94 30.96 21.70
N ASN A 334 -22.75 29.67 22.04
CA ASN A 334 -22.22 29.25 23.34
C ASN A 334 -20.83 29.84 23.59
N ALA A 335 -19.90 29.70 22.64
CA ALA A 335 -18.53 30.16 22.79
C ALA A 335 -18.45 31.67 23.02
N ARG A 336 -19.15 32.46 22.20
CA ARG A 336 -19.15 33.92 22.34
C ARG A 336 -19.82 34.37 23.64
N GLY A 337 -20.90 33.73 24.06
CA GLY A 337 -21.61 34.11 25.28
C GLY A 337 -20.81 33.82 26.55
N ILE A 338 -20.09 32.69 26.60
CA ILE A 338 -19.23 32.34 27.75
C ILE A 338 -17.97 33.19 27.75
N ALA A 339 -17.31 33.35 26.60
CA ALA A 339 -16.08 34.15 26.51
C ALA A 339 -16.31 35.64 26.81
N ALA A 340 -17.54 36.15 26.68
CA ALA A 340 -17.89 37.55 26.94
C ALA A 340 -17.62 37.99 28.39
N THR A 341 -17.58 37.05 29.34
CA THR A 341 -17.28 37.33 30.76
C THR A 341 -15.82 37.05 31.13
N GLY A 342 -14.98 36.66 30.17
CA GLY A 342 -13.57 36.34 30.38
C GLY A 342 -13.31 34.88 30.79
N THR A 343 -14.34 34.03 30.84
CA THR A 343 -14.19 32.59 31.07
C THR A 343 -13.40 31.94 29.92
N PRO A 344 -12.38 31.09 30.20
CA PRO A 344 -11.65 30.38 29.16
C PRO A 344 -12.55 29.47 28.32
N VAL A 345 -12.52 29.66 27.00
CA VAL A 345 -13.27 28.85 26.05
C VAL A 345 -12.36 28.36 24.94
N GLN A 346 -12.37 27.05 24.69
CA GLN A 346 -11.76 26.45 23.50
C GLN A 346 -12.86 25.85 22.62
N VAL A 347 -12.74 26.02 21.29
CA VAL A 347 -13.71 25.48 20.32
C VAL A 347 -13.02 24.47 19.42
N ALA A 348 -13.63 23.30 19.27
CA ALA A 348 -13.19 22.24 18.38
C ALA A 348 -14.34 21.81 17.46
N TRP A 349 -14.19 22.04 16.15
CA TRP A 349 -15.08 21.47 15.15
C TRP A 349 -14.54 20.13 14.67
N PHE A 350 -15.40 19.15 14.48
CA PHE A 350 -15.02 17.83 13.96
C PHE A 350 -15.98 17.42 12.83
N THR A 351 -15.62 16.42 12.02
CA THR A 351 -16.36 16.09 10.81
C THR A 351 -17.67 15.34 11.07
N GLY A 352 -17.89 14.83 12.29
CA GLY A 352 -19.10 14.11 12.67
C GLY A 352 -20.24 15.04 13.11
N GLY A 353 -21.11 14.52 14.00
CA GLY A 353 -22.32 15.19 14.48
C GLY A 353 -23.51 14.22 14.57
N HIS A 354 -24.72 14.74 14.80
CA HIS A 354 -25.93 13.91 14.85
C HIS A 354 -26.21 13.13 13.56
N ASP A 355 -25.85 13.70 12.41
CA ASP A 355 -25.99 13.04 11.11
C ASP A 355 -24.73 12.26 10.71
N GLY A 356 -23.54 12.77 11.10
CA GLY A 356 -22.24 12.29 10.65
C GLY A 356 -21.49 11.32 11.56
N GLY A 357 -22.07 10.88 12.68
CA GLY A 357 -21.35 9.94 13.54
C GLY A 357 -20.34 10.59 14.48
N ASP A 358 -19.43 9.76 14.99
CA ASP A 358 -18.18 10.21 15.61
C ASP A 358 -17.18 10.74 14.58
N GLY A 359 -17.50 10.61 13.28
CA GLY A 359 -16.60 10.89 12.17
C GLY A 359 -15.51 9.83 11.99
N PRO A 360 -14.55 10.06 11.08
CA PRO A 360 -13.36 9.24 10.95
C PRO A 360 -12.63 9.05 12.27
N LYS A 361 -12.08 7.86 12.50
CA LYS A 361 -11.30 7.53 13.71
C LYS A 361 -10.19 8.54 14.01
N THR A 362 -9.53 9.02 12.96
CA THR A 362 -8.48 10.06 13.06
C THR A 362 -8.98 11.37 13.66
N ASP A 363 -10.27 11.69 13.52
CA ASP A 363 -10.87 12.87 14.10
C ASP A 363 -11.46 12.61 15.50
N SER A 364 -12.12 11.46 15.70
CA SER A 364 -12.67 11.11 17.01
C SER A 364 -11.56 10.90 18.06
N ASP A 365 -10.43 10.29 17.68
CA ASP A 365 -9.24 10.18 18.54
C ASP A 365 -8.68 11.56 18.91
N ARG A 366 -8.72 12.53 17.99
CA ARG A 366 -8.31 13.92 18.25
C ARG A 366 -9.23 14.61 19.24
N VAL A 367 -10.55 14.50 19.04
CA VAL A 367 -11.56 15.04 19.96
C VAL A 367 -11.39 14.43 21.36
N ARG A 368 -11.26 13.10 21.44
CA ARG A 368 -10.98 12.38 22.70
C ARG A 368 -9.73 12.91 23.40
N ASN A 369 -8.64 13.08 22.67
CA ASN A 369 -7.40 13.62 23.21
C ASN A 369 -7.55 15.07 23.71
N LEU A 370 -8.34 15.91 23.03
CA LEU A 370 -8.66 17.27 23.49
C LEU A 370 -9.46 17.24 24.79
N THR A 371 -10.51 16.43 24.86
CA THR A 371 -11.36 16.26 26.05
C THR A 371 -10.53 15.83 27.26
N VAL A 372 -9.68 14.82 27.10
CA VAL A 372 -8.83 14.33 28.19
C VAL A 372 -7.84 15.41 28.65
N ARG A 373 -7.15 16.09 27.73
CA ARG A 373 -6.21 17.16 28.10
C ARG A 373 -6.90 18.31 28.82
N TRP A 374 -8.13 18.63 28.42
CA TRP A 374 -8.94 19.67 29.08
C TRP A 374 -9.23 19.30 30.54
N LEU A 375 -9.74 18.09 30.76
CA LEU A 375 -10.05 17.58 32.11
C LEU A 375 -8.79 17.40 32.96
N ASP A 376 -7.70 16.86 32.38
CA ASP A 376 -6.45 16.66 33.11
C ASP A 376 -5.92 18.02 33.60
N HIS A 377 -5.99 19.08 32.79
CA HIS A 377 -5.56 20.40 33.20
C HIS A 377 -6.47 21.03 34.26
N TYR A 378 -7.76 21.16 33.99
CA TYR A 378 -8.65 21.95 34.83
C TYR A 378 -9.22 21.20 36.02
N VAL A 379 -9.38 19.87 35.93
CA VAL A 379 -9.95 19.05 37.01
C VAL A 379 -8.83 18.39 37.82
N LYS A 380 -7.88 17.69 37.19
CA LYS A 380 -6.75 17.08 37.93
C LYS A 380 -5.66 18.07 38.35
N GLY A 381 -5.50 19.18 37.63
CA GLY A 381 -4.35 20.07 37.81
C GLY A 381 -3.05 19.50 37.23
N GLU A 382 -3.16 18.59 36.26
CA GLU A 382 -2.05 17.91 35.59
C GLU A 382 -1.91 18.35 34.12
N GLY A 383 -0.72 18.20 33.54
CA GLY A 383 -0.50 18.52 32.13
C GLY A 383 -0.38 20.02 31.82
N ALA A 384 -0.16 20.33 30.55
CA ALA A 384 0.02 21.70 30.09
C ALA A 384 -1.33 22.41 29.94
N ALA A 385 -1.35 23.73 30.19
CA ALA A 385 -2.51 24.55 29.91
C ALA A 385 -2.95 24.40 28.44
N PRO A 386 -4.25 24.18 28.17
CA PRO A 386 -4.78 24.17 26.83
C PRO A 386 -4.40 25.46 26.09
N ALA A 387 -3.99 25.33 24.83
CA ALA A 387 -3.70 26.48 24.01
C ALA A 387 -5.00 27.24 23.69
N ASP A 388 -4.89 28.57 23.55
CA ASP A 388 -5.97 29.41 23.02
C ASP A 388 -6.07 29.26 21.49
N ASP A 389 -6.39 28.05 21.07
CA ASP A 389 -6.49 27.67 19.67
C ASP A 389 -7.91 27.21 19.31
N PHE A 390 -8.30 27.52 18.08
CA PHE A 390 -9.46 26.94 17.44
C PHE A 390 -9.01 25.78 16.57
N THR A 391 -9.63 24.61 16.73
CA THR A 391 -9.31 23.45 15.90
C THR A 391 -10.51 23.02 15.09
N PHE A 392 -10.27 22.60 13.85
CA PHE A 392 -11.31 22.05 12.99
C PHE A 392 -10.75 20.93 12.13
N SER A 393 -11.61 20.04 11.65
CA SER A 393 -11.20 18.92 10.80
C SER A 393 -11.93 18.88 9.48
N ARG A 394 -11.28 18.31 8.47
CA ARG A 394 -11.81 18.10 7.13
C ARG A 394 -11.55 16.68 6.66
N ILE A 395 -12.49 16.10 5.94
CA ILE A 395 -12.28 14.82 5.26
C ILE A 395 -11.18 15.03 4.21
N ALA A 396 -10.08 14.30 4.34
CA ALA A 396 -8.90 14.41 3.49
C ALA A 396 -8.82 13.29 2.44
N GLY A 397 -9.53 12.18 2.65
CA GLY A 397 -9.57 11.05 1.71
C GLY A 397 -9.98 9.74 2.37
N PHE A 398 -9.57 8.64 1.77
CA PHE A 398 -9.85 7.27 2.21
C PHE A 398 -8.56 6.52 2.53
N ASP A 399 -8.51 5.81 3.65
CA ASP A 399 -7.41 4.91 4.00
C ASP A 399 -7.76 3.47 3.65
N ALA A 400 -6.92 2.85 2.82
CA ALA A 400 -7.08 1.47 2.38
C ALA A 400 -6.81 0.45 3.50
N LEU A 401 -6.03 0.80 4.54
CA LEU A 401 -5.70 -0.10 5.65
C LEU A 401 -6.85 -0.19 6.65
N ASP A 402 -7.43 0.94 7.04
CA ASP A 402 -8.55 1.02 7.99
C ASP A 402 -9.93 0.91 7.32
N ARG A 403 -9.98 0.83 5.98
CA ARG A 403 -11.20 0.79 5.16
C ARG A 403 -12.20 1.90 5.54
N GLY A 404 -11.69 3.10 5.82
CA GLY A 404 -12.47 4.21 6.33
C GLY A 404 -12.00 5.55 5.78
N LEU A 405 -12.84 6.56 5.92
CA LEU A 405 -12.46 7.95 5.66
C LEU A 405 -11.37 8.39 6.64
N VAL A 406 -10.56 9.37 6.23
CA VAL A 406 -9.55 10.01 7.07
C VAL A 406 -9.83 11.49 7.12
N ALA A 407 -9.78 12.07 8.33
CA ALA A 407 -9.82 13.50 8.52
C ALA A 407 -8.41 14.06 8.75
N SER A 408 -8.17 15.27 8.25
CA SER A 408 -7.02 16.08 8.63
C SER A 408 -7.48 17.18 9.56
N GLY A 409 -6.82 17.30 10.72
CA GLY A 409 -7.03 18.39 11.66
C GLY A 409 -6.26 19.64 11.27
N PHE A 410 -6.83 20.80 11.57
CA PHE A 410 -6.27 22.12 11.35
C PHE A 410 -6.41 22.94 12.62
N ARG A 411 -5.50 23.89 12.80
CA ARG A 411 -5.44 24.79 13.95
C ARG A 411 -5.35 26.23 13.48
N ALA A 412 -6.11 27.11 14.10
CA ALA A 412 -5.99 28.56 14.01
C ALA A 412 -5.77 29.16 15.40
N THR A 413 -5.12 30.32 15.47
CA THR A 413 -4.93 31.04 16.74
C THR A 413 -6.20 31.80 17.09
N GLY A 414 -6.76 31.56 18.28
CA GLY A 414 -8.04 32.13 18.71
C GLY A 414 -9.24 31.62 17.92
N TYR A 415 -10.44 31.78 18.49
CA TYR A 415 -11.69 31.40 17.83
C TYR A 415 -12.22 32.53 16.92
N PRO A 416 -12.32 32.33 15.59
CA PRO A 416 -12.70 33.39 14.65
C PRO A 416 -14.22 33.60 14.54
N GLY A 417 -15.04 32.80 15.23
CA GLY A 417 -16.49 32.77 15.06
C GLY A 417 -16.93 32.35 13.65
N LEU A 418 -18.22 32.53 13.35
CA LEU A 418 -18.78 32.12 12.05
C LEU A 418 -18.34 33.00 10.87
N THR A 419 -17.82 34.20 11.11
CA THR A 419 -17.41 35.12 10.03
C THR A 419 -16.02 34.83 9.48
N GLY A 420 -15.26 33.94 10.13
CA GLY A 420 -13.87 33.68 9.80
C GLY A 420 -12.94 34.85 10.15
N THR A 421 -11.68 34.71 9.79
CA THR A 421 -10.66 35.78 9.91
C THR A 421 -10.64 36.69 8.69
N ASP A 422 -11.13 36.21 7.54
CA ASP A 422 -11.23 36.96 6.29
C ASP A 422 -12.49 36.50 5.51
N GLN A 423 -12.91 37.28 4.52
CA GLN A 423 -14.09 37.02 3.71
C GLN A 423 -13.77 37.07 2.22
N ARG A 424 -14.17 36.02 1.51
CA ARG A 424 -13.97 35.87 0.06
C ARG A 424 -15.30 36.05 -0.68
N PRO A 425 -15.55 37.19 -1.34
CA PRO A 425 -16.72 37.34 -2.18
C PRO A 425 -16.56 36.51 -3.46
N VAL A 426 -17.62 35.80 -3.84
CA VAL A 426 -17.70 35.03 -5.09
C VAL A 426 -18.91 35.50 -5.87
N SER A 427 -18.68 35.91 -7.11
CA SER A 427 -19.76 36.37 -7.97
C SER A 427 -20.65 35.22 -8.44
N VAL A 428 -21.95 35.31 -8.18
CA VAL A 428 -23.00 34.40 -8.65
C VAL A 428 -24.01 35.18 -9.50
N SER A 429 -24.54 34.55 -10.54
CA SER A 429 -25.48 35.21 -11.44
C SER A 429 -26.58 34.26 -11.89
N GLY A 430 -27.71 34.84 -12.31
CA GLY A 430 -28.85 34.15 -12.87
C GLY A 430 -30.06 35.08 -12.94
N PRO A 431 -30.98 34.87 -13.91
CA PRO A 431 -32.20 35.66 -14.00
C PRO A 431 -33.13 35.37 -12.82
N ALA A 432 -34.10 36.26 -12.57
CA ALA A 432 -35.23 35.96 -11.70
C ALA A 432 -35.98 34.72 -12.20
N GLN A 433 -36.43 33.86 -11.27
CA GLN A 433 -37.05 32.57 -11.59
C GLN A 433 -38.33 32.38 -10.80
N SER A 434 -39.36 31.86 -11.47
CA SER A 434 -40.60 31.45 -10.83
C SER A 434 -40.52 30.00 -10.37
N ILE A 435 -40.87 29.77 -9.10
CA ILE A 435 -40.73 28.47 -8.43
C ILE A 435 -42.05 28.09 -7.75
N ALA A 436 -42.50 26.86 -7.96
CA ALA A 436 -43.76 26.38 -7.40
C ALA A 436 -43.56 25.83 -5.99
N ASN A 437 -44.39 26.28 -5.05
CA ASN A 437 -44.64 25.59 -3.78
C ASN A 437 -45.83 24.62 -3.99
N PRO A 438 -45.61 23.30 -4.05
CA PRO A 438 -46.71 22.35 -4.12
C PRO A 438 -47.46 22.29 -2.77
N PRO A 439 -48.72 21.80 -2.74
CA PRO A 439 -49.46 21.67 -1.49
C PRO A 439 -48.70 20.86 -0.44
N ALA A 440 -48.51 21.45 0.74
CA ALA A 440 -47.76 20.87 1.87
C ALA A 440 -46.31 20.48 1.53
N GLY A 441 -45.74 21.05 0.46
CA GLY A 441 -44.40 20.71 0.00
C GLY A 441 -44.30 19.29 -0.59
N ASN A 442 -45.37 18.67 -1.09
CA ASN A 442 -45.33 17.29 -1.59
C ASN A 442 -45.44 17.22 -3.13
N PRO A 443 -44.44 16.65 -3.85
CA PRO A 443 -43.18 16.08 -3.35
C PRO A 443 -42.21 17.14 -2.85
N ALA A 444 -41.35 16.78 -1.89
CA ALA A 444 -40.33 17.65 -1.28
C ALA A 444 -38.91 17.17 -1.57
N ALA A 445 -37.98 18.12 -1.68
CA ALA A 445 -36.55 17.84 -1.76
C ALA A 445 -36.05 17.12 -0.50
N ILE A 446 -35.03 16.28 -0.65
CA ILE A 446 -34.35 15.60 0.46
C ILE A 446 -32.95 16.19 0.55
N SER A 447 -32.67 16.95 1.61
CA SER A 447 -31.34 17.53 1.84
C SER A 447 -30.54 16.75 2.87
N SER A 448 -31.20 16.17 3.87
CA SER A 448 -30.58 15.33 4.89
C SER A 448 -31.52 14.20 5.31
N VAL A 449 -30.92 13.15 5.86
CA VAL A 449 -31.64 12.04 6.51
C VAL A 449 -31.10 11.93 7.93
N PRO A 450 -31.92 12.23 8.97
CA PRO A 450 -31.50 12.13 10.35
C PRO A 450 -30.93 10.75 10.69
N PHE A 451 -29.86 10.71 11.49
CA PHE A 451 -29.19 9.49 11.94
C PHE A 451 -28.65 8.58 10.81
N ALA A 452 -28.36 9.12 9.63
CA ALA A 452 -27.78 8.35 8.54
C ALA A 452 -26.36 7.82 8.85
N GLY A 453 -25.66 8.37 9.85
CA GLY A 453 -24.33 7.91 10.25
C GLY A 453 -23.35 7.94 9.08
N ASP A 454 -22.60 6.85 8.88
CA ASP A 454 -21.65 6.71 7.75
C ASP A 454 -22.29 6.83 6.36
N LEU A 455 -23.60 6.61 6.22
CA LEU A 455 -24.31 6.83 4.95
C LEU A 455 -24.49 8.32 4.62
N SER A 456 -24.34 9.25 5.57
CA SER A 456 -24.41 10.69 5.29
C SER A 456 -23.36 11.11 4.25
N SER A 457 -22.16 10.51 4.31
CA SER A 457 -21.10 10.72 3.32
C SER A 457 -21.44 10.21 1.91
N LEU A 458 -22.36 9.23 1.78
CA LEU A 458 -22.91 8.76 0.51
C LEU A 458 -24.05 9.66 -0.01
N LEU A 459 -24.65 10.46 0.87
CA LEU A 459 -25.74 11.39 0.56
C LEU A 459 -25.25 12.77 0.07
N ASP A 460 -23.95 13.08 0.20
CA ASP A 460 -23.30 14.23 -0.46
C ASP A 460 -23.50 14.22 -2.00
N GLY A 461 -24.00 13.12 -2.59
CA GLY A 461 -24.47 13.02 -3.98
C GLY A 461 -25.96 12.68 -4.17
N VAL A 462 -26.77 12.61 -3.11
CA VAL A 462 -28.22 12.26 -3.13
C VAL A 462 -29.12 13.46 -2.84
N ALA A 463 -28.57 14.58 -2.34
CA ALA A 463 -29.33 15.83 -2.19
C ALA A 463 -29.85 16.33 -3.54
N GLY A 464 -31.16 16.21 -3.76
CA GLY A 464 -31.79 16.49 -5.05
C GLY A 464 -32.97 17.45 -4.89
N ASP A 465 -32.86 18.61 -5.52
CA ASP A 465 -33.95 19.58 -5.61
C ASP A 465 -34.92 19.19 -6.75
N ILE A 466 -36.21 19.43 -6.52
CA ILE A 466 -37.25 19.00 -7.46
C ILE A 466 -37.37 20.04 -8.60
N PRO A 467 -37.34 19.62 -9.88
CA PRO A 467 -37.51 20.52 -11.01
C PRO A 467 -38.79 21.36 -10.90
N GLY A 468 -38.67 22.67 -11.13
CA GLY A 468 -39.78 23.62 -11.04
C GLY A 468 -40.13 24.10 -9.63
N GLN A 469 -39.49 23.56 -8.58
CA GLN A 469 -39.68 23.96 -7.18
C GLN A 469 -38.49 24.70 -6.57
N HIS A 470 -37.51 25.08 -7.38
CA HIS A 470 -36.32 25.77 -6.90
C HIS A 470 -35.75 26.73 -7.94
N ALA A 471 -35.12 27.78 -7.44
CA ALA A 471 -34.34 28.73 -8.22
C ALA A 471 -32.85 28.41 -8.06
N ARG A 472 -32.05 28.60 -9.11
CA ARG A 472 -30.61 28.35 -9.10
C ARG A 472 -29.83 29.55 -9.63
N PHE A 473 -28.75 29.87 -8.94
CA PHE A 473 -27.79 30.91 -9.30
C PHE A 473 -26.38 30.35 -9.19
N GLU A 474 -25.53 30.59 -10.19
CA GLU A 474 -24.23 29.94 -10.28
C GLU A 474 -23.09 30.93 -10.46
N SER A 475 -21.92 30.56 -9.94
CA SER A 475 -20.68 31.27 -10.20
C SER A 475 -20.01 30.81 -11.49
N ALA A 476 -19.08 31.63 -11.99
CA ALA A 476 -18.03 31.14 -12.86
C ALA A 476 -17.16 30.10 -12.11
N PRO A 477 -16.40 29.24 -12.81
CA PRO A 477 -15.44 28.35 -12.17
C PRO A 477 -14.47 29.15 -11.32
N LEU A 478 -14.23 28.71 -10.08
CA LEU A 478 -13.35 29.41 -9.16
C LEU A 478 -11.92 29.40 -9.69
N PRO A 479 -11.22 30.56 -9.71
CA PRO A 479 -9.86 30.64 -10.22
C PRO A 479 -8.82 29.99 -9.28
N ALA A 480 -9.17 29.80 -8.01
CA ALA A 480 -8.35 29.18 -6.99
C ALA A 480 -9.24 28.47 -5.96
N ALA A 481 -8.68 27.48 -5.28
CA ALA A 481 -9.39 26.79 -4.20
C ALA A 481 -9.65 27.74 -3.02
N VAL A 482 -10.79 27.58 -2.36
CA VAL A 482 -11.21 28.38 -1.20
C VAL A 482 -11.53 27.46 -0.04
N ASP A 483 -10.88 27.68 1.09
CA ASP A 483 -11.17 26.99 2.35
C ASP A 483 -12.26 27.77 3.10
N VAL A 484 -13.50 27.28 3.01
CA VAL A 484 -14.65 27.86 3.71
C VAL A 484 -14.73 27.27 5.11
N VAL A 485 -14.60 28.14 6.11
CA VAL A 485 -14.68 27.80 7.53
C VAL A 485 -15.51 28.88 8.22
N GLY A 486 -16.80 28.61 8.39
CA GLY A 486 -17.78 29.57 8.92
C GLY A 486 -19.09 29.57 8.14
N ALA A 487 -19.96 30.55 8.40
CA ALA A 487 -21.27 30.74 7.77
C ALA A 487 -21.21 31.64 6.52
N PRO A 488 -21.45 31.11 5.32
CA PRO A 488 -21.59 31.94 4.13
C PRO A 488 -22.83 32.84 4.18
N THR A 489 -22.82 33.95 3.44
CA THR A 489 -23.99 34.83 3.33
C THR A 489 -24.35 35.10 1.87
N VAL A 490 -25.64 35.20 1.59
CA VAL A 490 -26.18 35.55 0.27
C VAL A 490 -27.36 36.50 0.42
N SER A 491 -27.53 37.43 -0.51
CA SER A 491 -28.66 38.37 -0.50
C SER A 491 -29.63 38.06 -1.64
N ILE A 492 -30.90 37.84 -1.31
CA ILE A 492 -31.95 37.45 -2.25
C ILE A 492 -33.13 38.45 -2.20
N ARG A 493 -33.95 38.44 -3.25
CA ARG A 493 -35.28 39.03 -3.30
C ARG A 493 -36.31 37.92 -3.54
N ALA A 494 -37.46 38.03 -2.89
CA ALA A 494 -38.56 37.11 -3.10
C ALA A 494 -39.88 37.89 -3.25
N ALA A 495 -40.76 37.42 -4.12
CA ALA A 495 -42.13 37.89 -4.25
C ALA A 495 -43.10 36.71 -4.12
N SER A 496 -44.25 36.99 -3.53
CA SER A 496 -45.30 36.00 -3.30
C SER A 496 -46.68 36.62 -3.45
N PRO A 497 -47.59 36.01 -4.23
CA PRO A 497 -48.96 36.51 -4.36
C PRO A 497 -49.78 36.40 -3.06
N THR A 498 -49.34 35.59 -2.10
CA THR A 498 -49.97 35.47 -0.77
C THR A 498 -49.35 36.40 0.27
N GLY A 499 -48.36 37.20 -0.10
CA GLY A 499 -47.61 38.06 0.81
C GLY A 499 -46.65 37.32 1.76
N THR A 500 -46.57 35.99 1.68
CA THR A 500 -45.68 35.17 2.52
C THR A 500 -44.99 34.07 1.70
N ALA A 501 -43.79 33.68 2.11
CA ALA A 501 -43.07 32.55 1.52
C ALA A 501 -42.25 31.80 2.58
N VAL A 502 -42.19 30.48 2.45
CA VAL A 502 -41.20 29.64 3.15
C VAL A 502 -40.21 29.17 2.10
N LEU A 503 -38.93 29.43 2.34
CA LEU A 503 -37.85 29.14 1.38
C LEU A 503 -36.71 28.41 2.08
N PHE A 504 -36.02 27.57 1.33
CA PHE A 504 -34.88 26.78 1.78
C PHE A 504 -33.66 27.13 0.94
N VAL A 505 -32.74 27.89 1.52
CA VAL A 505 -31.55 28.38 0.83
C VAL A 505 -30.39 27.42 1.08
N LYS A 506 -29.72 26.99 0.01
CA LYS A 506 -28.67 25.98 -0.01
C LYS A 506 -27.48 26.46 -0.81
N LEU A 507 -26.28 26.04 -0.41
CA LEU A 507 -25.04 26.32 -1.14
C LEU A 507 -24.38 25.00 -1.54
N TYR A 508 -24.38 24.73 -2.84
CA TYR A 508 -23.75 23.57 -3.43
C TYR A 508 -22.35 23.90 -3.93
N ASP A 509 -21.45 22.95 -3.75
CA ASP A 509 -20.17 22.86 -4.43
C ASP A 509 -20.34 21.96 -5.67
N VAL A 510 -20.13 22.52 -6.86
CA VAL A 510 -20.32 21.82 -8.14
C VAL A 510 -18.97 21.57 -8.79
N ASP A 511 -18.62 20.31 -8.99
CA ASP A 511 -17.35 19.94 -9.60
C ASP A 511 -17.28 20.27 -11.10
N ALA A 512 -16.10 20.11 -11.70
CA ALA A 512 -15.89 20.37 -13.13
C ALA A 512 -16.71 19.45 -14.06
N GLY A 513 -17.17 18.29 -13.57
CA GLY A 513 -18.04 17.36 -14.27
C GLY A 513 -19.53 17.69 -14.14
N GLY A 514 -19.89 18.67 -13.30
CA GLY A 514 -21.27 19.08 -13.02
C GLY A 514 -21.94 18.34 -11.86
N SER A 515 -21.22 17.47 -11.15
CA SER A 515 -21.72 16.83 -9.94
C SER A 515 -21.84 17.86 -8.83
N ALA A 516 -23.01 17.94 -8.20
CA ALA A 516 -23.29 18.92 -7.16
C ALA A 516 -23.35 18.25 -5.80
N THR A 517 -22.62 18.82 -4.83
CA THR A 517 -22.59 18.35 -3.45
C THR A 517 -23.10 19.42 -2.51
N LEU A 518 -24.11 19.07 -1.70
CA LEU A 518 -24.59 19.91 -0.60
C LEU A 518 -23.80 19.57 0.66
N PRO A 519 -22.94 20.45 1.18
CA PRO A 519 -22.09 20.12 2.33
C PRO A 519 -22.93 19.68 3.53
N ASN A 520 -22.77 18.42 3.95
CA ASN A 520 -23.40 17.81 5.12
C ASN A 520 -24.94 17.89 5.13
N GLY A 521 -25.58 18.06 3.97
CA GLY A 521 -27.04 18.20 3.88
C GLY A 521 -27.62 19.46 4.54
N LEU A 522 -26.79 20.47 4.82
CA LEU A 522 -27.18 21.65 5.58
C LEU A 522 -28.04 22.63 4.75
N VAL A 523 -29.10 23.15 5.37
CA VAL A 523 -30.09 24.03 4.74
C VAL A 523 -30.35 25.25 5.63
N ALA A 524 -30.49 26.44 5.02
CA ALA A 524 -30.98 27.65 5.69
C ALA A 524 -32.47 27.86 5.39
N PRO A 525 -33.38 27.43 6.27
CA PRO A 525 -34.79 27.77 6.15
C PRO A 525 -35.03 29.24 6.54
N ILE A 526 -35.89 29.90 5.78
CA ILE A 526 -36.37 31.25 6.06
C ILE A 526 -37.87 31.32 5.84
N ARG A 527 -38.52 32.19 6.61
CA ARG A 527 -39.91 32.58 6.39
C ARG A 527 -39.95 34.08 6.20
N LEU A 528 -40.53 34.49 5.08
CA LEU A 528 -40.67 35.89 4.71
C LEU A 528 -42.13 36.27 4.73
N GLU A 529 -42.43 37.44 5.30
CA GLU A 529 -43.77 38.03 5.39
C GLU A 529 -43.75 39.45 4.80
N GLY A 530 -44.90 39.97 4.37
CA GLY A 530 -45.00 41.29 3.73
C GLY A 530 -44.42 41.35 2.32
N LEU A 531 -44.33 40.21 1.62
CA LEU A 531 -43.76 40.15 0.28
C LEU A 531 -44.67 40.81 -0.77
N PRO A 532 -44.11 41.55 -1.75
CA PRO A 532 -44.89 42.08 -2.86
C PRO A 532 -45.26 40.98 -3.88
N ALA A 533 -46.14 41.34 -4.82
CA ALA A 533 -46.53 40.46 -5.93
C ALA A 533 -45.46 40.35 -7.04
N ALA A 534 -44.61 41.37 -7.19
CA ALA A 534 -43.54 41.44 -8.19
C ALA A 534 -42.17 41.49 -7.50
N VAL A 535 -41.17 40.79 -8.04
CA VAL A 535 -39.84 40.63 -7.38
C VAL A 535 -38.98 41.88 -7.50
N GLU A 536 -39.30 42.74 -8.44
CA GLU A 536 -38.66 44.03 -8.67
C GLU A 536 -38.97 45.03 -7.55
N ASP A 537 -40.14 44.90 -6.92
CA ASP A 537 -40.58 45.71 -5.78
C ASP A 537 -40.14 45.13 -4.44
N ALA A 538 -39.45 43.97 -4.45
CA ALA A 538 -39.06 43.27 -3.23
C ALA A 538 -37.77 43.83 -2.61
N GLU A 539 -37.81 44.02 -1.29
CA GLU A 539 -36.64 44.42 -0.52
C GLU A 539 -35.60 43.28 -0.44
N PRO A 540 -34.29 43.59 -0.46
CA PRO A 540 -33.24 42.62 -0.24
C PRO A 540 -33.31 41.96 1.15
N VAL A 541 -33.18 40.63 1.18
CA VAL A 541 -33.04 39.86 2.42
C VAL A 541 -31.68 39.16 2.41
N THR A 542 -30.87 39.41 3.45
CA THR A 542 -29.60 38.69 3.63
C THR A 542 -29.85 37.41 4.40
N VAL A 543 -29.47 36.29 3.81
CA VAL A 543 -29.61 34.96 4.40
C VAL A 543 -28.23 34.49 4.85
N THR A 544 -28.12 34.16 6.13
CA THR A 544 -26.94 33.51 6.71
C THR A 544 -27.09 32.01 6.54
N LEU A 545 -26.26 31.42 5.69
CA LEU A 545 -26.26 29.98 5.44
C LEU A 545 -25.65 29.23 6.61
N PRO A 546 -25.95 27.93 6.79
CA PRO A 546 -25.34 27.15 7.86
C PRO A 546 -23.81 27.16 7.71
N ALA A 547 -23.12 27.21 8.85
CA ALA A 547 -21.67 27.18 8.82
C ALA A 547 -21.15 25.81 8.36
N ILE A 548 -20.13 25.86 7.51
CA ILE A 548 -19.51 24.68 6.91
C ILE A 548 -18.00 24.72 7.10
N VAL A 549 -17.39 23.54 7.05
CA VAL A 549 -15.94 23.35 6.98
C VAL A 549 -15.65 22.58 5.69
N ARG A 550 -15.38 23.30 4.61
CA ARG A 550 -15.21 22.70 3.28
C ARG A 550 -14.16 23.41 2.45
N ARG A 551 -13.33 22.62 1.75
CA ARG A 551 -12.49 23.13 0.67
C ARG A 551 -13.25 23.03 -0.65
N ILE A 552 -13.45 24.16 -1.32
CA ILE A 552 -13.99 24.20 -2.67
C ILE A 552 -12.81 24.32 -3.62
N GLU A 553 -12.64 23.36 -4.52
CA GLU A 553 -11.45 23.28 -5.37
C GLU A 553 -11.45 24.30 -6.53
N ALA A 554 -10.25 24.60 -7.03
CA ALA A 554 -10.12 25.42 -8.23
C ALA A 554 -10.83 24.74 -9.43
N GLY A 555 -11.58 25.51 -10.21
CA GLY A 555 -12.38 25.00 -11.32
C GLY A 555 -13.79 24.53 -10.93
N HIS A 556 -14.10 24.39 -9.65
CA HIS A 556 -15.47 24.14 -9.18
C HIS A 556 -16.32 25.41 -9.28
N ARG A 557 -17.65 25.28 -9.22
CA ARG A 557 -18.60 26.40 -9.17
C ARG A 557 -19.37 26.37 -7.86
N LEU A 558 -19.71 27.55 -7.36
CA LEU A 558 -20.75 27.70 -6.36
C LEU A 558 -22.11 27.70 -7.04
N ARG A 559 -23.06 26.97 -6.47
CA ARG A 559 -24.48 27.08 -6.85
C ARG A 559 -25.31 27.40 -5.61
N VAL A 560 -25.95 28.56 -5.61
CA VAL A 560 -26.99 28.90 -4.63
C VAL A 560 -28.31 28.37 -5.16
N VAL A 561 -29.00 27.58 -4.34
CA VAL A 561 -30.34 27.10 -4.62
C VAL A 561 -31.31 27.70 -3.60
N VAL A 562 -32.45 28.20 -4.08
CA VAL A 562 -33.57 28.63 -3.24
C VAL A 562 -34.77 27.75 -3.58
N ALA A 563 -35.07 26.79 -2.72
CA ALA A 563 -36.15 25.82 -2.89
C ALA A 563 -37.40 26.20 -2.09
N THR A 564 -38.57 25.73 -2.52
CA THR A 564 -39.86 25.94 -1.82
C THR A 564 -40.23 24.82 -0.87
N SER A 565 -39.58 23.66 -0.97
CA SER A 565 -39.91 22.45 -0.21
C SER A 565 -38.64 21.73 0.28
N ASP A 566 -38.72 21.18 1.49
CA ASP A 566 -37.70 20.30 2.05
C ASP A 566 -38.35 19.32 3.04
N GLN A 567 -38.01 18.03 2.95
CA GLN A 567 -38.61 16.96 3.76
C GLN A 567 -38.35 17.13 5.27
N ALA A 568 -37.24 17.74 5.67
CA ALA A 568 -36.90 17.93 7.07
C ALA A 568 -37.78 18.99 7.76
N TYR A 569 -38.50 19.82 6.99
CA TYR A 569 -39.16 21.03 7.47
C TYR A 569 -40.67 21.08 7.15
N ALA A 570 -41.42 21.84 7.95
CA ALA A 570 -42.81 22.17 7.67
C ALA A 570 -42.88 23.14 6.49
N THR A 571 -43.70 22.78 5.48
CA THR A 571 -43.94 23.60 4.28
C THR A 571 -45.42 24.00 4.26
N PRO A 572 -45.78 25.21 3.78
CA PRO A 572 -47.18 25.65 3.72
C PRO A 572 -48.09 24.67 2.96
N VAL A 573 -49.31 24.48 3.48
CA VAL A 573 -50.33 23.60 2.87
C VAL A 573 -50.87 24.19 1.57
N GLU A 574 -50.99 25.51 1.49
CA GLU A 574 -51.52 26.20 0.32
C GLU A 574 -50.49 26.25 -0.82
N PRO A 575 -50.87 25.86 -2.04
CA PRO A 575 -49.98 25.98 -3.19
C PRO A 575 -49.78 27.44 -3.58
N ALA A 576 -48.56 27.78 -3.99
CA ALA A 576 -48.22 29.12 -4.47
C ALA A 576 -47.12 29.06 -5.52
N VAL A 577 -46.95 30.14 -6.29
CA VAL A 577 -45.78 30.34 -7.15
C VAL A 577 -45.07 31.57 -6.65
N TYR A 578 -43.82 31.41 -6.24
CA TYR A 578 -42.95 32.50 -5.80
C TYR A 578 -42.06 32.95 -6.95
N SER A 579 -41.63 34.20 -6.94
CA SER A 579 -40.56 34.69 -7.81
C SER A 579 -39.34 35.02 -6.95
N VAL A 580 -38.17 34.49 -7.32
CA VAL A 580 -36.92 34.68 -6.57
C VAL A 580 -35.84 35.23 -7.48
N ALA A 581 -35.07 36.19 -6.98
CA ALA A 581 -33.91 36.78 -7.64
C ALA A 581 -32.76 37.00 -6.65
N LEU A 582 -31.55 37.24 -7.17
CA LEU A 582 -30.45 37.75 -6.35
C LEU A 582 -30.64 39.24 -6.10
N ALA A 583 -30.41 39.68 -4.86
CA ALA A 583 -30.33 41.10 -4.53
C ALA A 583 -28.92 41.66 -4.74
N SER A 584 -27.91 40.81 -4.51
CA SER A 584 -26.49 41.06 -4.78
C SER A 584 -25.93 39.86 -5.55
N GLU A 585 -25.09 40.13 -6.54
CA GLU A 585 -24.39 39.09 -7.31
C GLU A 585 -23.22 38.48 -6.54
N ALA A 586 -23.13 38.62 -5.21
CA ALA A 586 -22.03 38.08 -4.41
C ALA A 586 -22.53 37.15 -3.30
N VAL A 587 -21.95 35.94 -3.24
CA VAL A 587 -21.94 35.08 -2.05
C VAL A 587 -20.65 35.36 -1.29
N THR A 588 -20.75 35.63 0.01
CA THR A 588 -19.58 35.86 0.86
C THR A 588 -19.19 34.56 1.55
N LEU A 589 -17.96 34.10 1.33
CA LEU A 589 -17.43 32.89 1.97
C LEU A 589 -16.45 33.27 3.10
N PRO A 590 -16.69 32.88 4.35
CA PRO A 590 -15.74 33.07 5.44
C PRO A 590 -14.56 32.12 5.32
N THR A 591 -13.34 32.62 5.54
CA THR A 591 -12.11 31.85 5.49
C THR A 591 -11.32 32.02 6.78
N VAL A 592 -10.52 31.01 7.13
CA VAL A 592 -9.68 31.01 8.33
C VAL A 592 -8.25 30.66 7.94
N ALA A 593 -7.31 31.51 8.33
CA ALA A 593 -5.88 31.19 8.24
C ALA A 593 -5.55 30.08 9.26
N SER A 594 -5.15 28.91 8.78
CA SER A 594 -4.93 27.73 9.63
C SER A 594 -3.71 26.93 9.19
N GLU A 595 -3.13 26.20 10.13
CA GLU A 595 -2.02 25.28 9.91
C GLU A 595 -2.48 23.83 10.14
N PRO A 596 -2.01 22.86 9.34
CA PRO A 596 -2.35 21.46 9.55
C PRO A 596 -1.77 20.97 10.88
N ILE A 597 -2.58 20.26 11.66
CA ILE A 597 -2.13 19.58 12.87
C ILE A 597 -1.32 18.35 12.44
N PRO A 598 -0.05 18.19 12.86
CA PRO A 598 0.76 17.05 12.49
C PRO A 598 0.10 15.75 12.96
N THR A 599 -0.09 14.79 12.05
CA THR A 599 -0.55 13.44 12.40
C THR A 599 0.64 12.53 12.69
N ASP A 600 0.44 11.49 13.52
CA ASP A 600 1.46 10.48 13.84
C ASP A 600 2.00 9.76 12.59
N ALA A 601 1.26 9.80 11.48
CA ALA A 601 1.70 9.33 10.18
C ALA A 601 2.96 10.05 9.67
N VAL A 602 3.19 11.31 10.04
CA VAL A 602 4.42 12.04 9.69
C VAL A 602 5.63 11.45 10.42
N VAL A 603 5.47 11.11 11.70
CA VAL A 603 6.52 10.44 12.50
C VAL A 603 6.80 9.05 11.93
N TRP A 604 5.75 8.28 11.61
CA TRP A 604 5.90 6.95 10.99
C TRP A 604 6.55 6.99 9.61
N ARG A 605 6.33 8.03 8.80
CA ARG A 605 7.06 8.21 7.53
C ARG A 605 8.56 8.36 7.77
N TRP A 606 8.97 9.14 8.78
CA TRP A 606 10.38 9.26 9.14
C TRP A 606 10.96 7.97 9.74
N VAL A 607 10.18 7.25 10.55
CA VAL A 607 10.56 5.92 11.06
C VAL A 607 10.73 4.92 9.91
N LEU A 608 9.82 4.92 8.92
CA LEU A 608 9.84 4.01 7.78
C LEU A 608 10.96 4.37 6.80
N VAL A 609 11.25 5.65 6.60
CA VAL A 609 12.46 6.12 5.89
C VAL A 609 13.72 5.67 6.63
N GLY A 610 13.75 5.80 7.96
CA GLY A 610 14.85 5.30 8.79
C GLY A 610 15.03 3.79 8.69
N LEU A 611 13.94 3.02 8.70
CA LEU A 611 13.93 1.57 8.55
C LEU A 611 14.38 1.16 7.14
N LEU A 612 13.87 1.80 6.09
CA LEU A 612 14.31 1.59 4.71
C LEU A 612 15.80 1.91 4.55
N ALA A 613 16.27 3.02 5.12
CA ALA A 613 17.69 3.36 5.12
C ALA A 613 18.52 2.29 5.84
N ALA A 614 18.08 1.80 7.00
CA ALA A 614 18.75 0.72 7.72
C ALA A 614 18.77 -0.60 6.92
N ILE A 615 17.67 -0.94 6.24
CA ILE A 615 17.58 -2.11 5.35
C ILE A 615 18.53 -1.96 4.17
N VAL A 616 18.56 -0.79 3.51
CA VAL A 616 19.47 -0.51 2.39
C VAL A 616 20.93 -0.60 2.84
N VAL A 617 21.28 0.00 3.99
CA VAL A 617 22.63 -0.12 4.57
C VAL A 617 22.97 -1.58 4.88
N GLY A 618 22.05 -2.33 5.49
CA GLY A 618 22.21 -3.76 5.75
C GLY A 618 22.43 -4.57 4.46
N LEU A 619 21.67 -4.28 3.41
CA LEU A 619 21.79 -4.93 2.10
C LEU A 619 23.12 -4.60 1.43
N VAL A 620 23.57 -3.35 1.49
CA VAL A 620 24.87 -2.90 0.99
C VAL A 620 26.01 -3.61 1.72
N VAL A 621 25.94 -3.74 3.05
CA VAL A 621 26.94 -4.47 3.85
C VAL A 621 26.95 -5.96 3.50
N VAL A 622 25.78 -6.60 3.39
CA VAL A 622 25.68 -8.01 3.00
C VAL A 622 26.23 -8.25 1.59
N VAL A 623 25.88 -7.39 0.62
CA VAL A 623 26.41 -7.46 -0.74
C VAL A 623 27.92 -7.22 -0.77
N ALA A 624 28.44 -6.26 0.01
CA ALA A 624 29.88 -6.00 0.12
C ALA A 624 30.64 -7.19 0.71
N VAL A 625 30.11 -7.81 1.79
CA VAL A 625 30.71 -9.00 2.42
C VAL A 625 30.65 -10.23 1.50
N LEU A 626 29.55 -10.41 0.77
CA LEU A 626 29.41 -11.49 -0.21
C LEU A 626 30.34 -11.30 -1.42
N ARG A 627 30.45 -10.07 -1.96
CA ARG A 627 31.39 -9.73 -3.04
C ARG A 627 32.85 -9.90 -2.61
N HIS A 628 33.21 -9.48 -1.40
CA HIS A 628 34.56 -9.65 -0.86
C HIS A 628 34.94 -11.14 -0.67
N ARG A 629 33.98 -11.97 -0.25
CA ARG A 629 34.19 -13.43 -0.12
C ARG A 629 34.24 -14.16 -1.46
N HIS A 630 33.48 -13.73 -2.48
CA HIS A 630 33.52 -14.33 -3.82
C HIS A 630 34.85 -14.01 -4.54
N ARG A 631 35.29 -12.74 -4.50
CA ARG A 631 36.55 -12.30 -5.12
C ARG A 631 37.78 -13.04 -4.55
N ARG A 632 37.78 -13.38 -3.26
CA ARG A 632 38.88 -14.16 -2.64
C ARG A 632 38.92 -15.65 -3.03
N ARG A 633 37.84 -16.21 -3.60
CA ARG A 633 37.79 -17.62 -4.03
C ARG A 633 38.20 -17.83 -5.49
N GLU A 634 38.02 -16.83 -6.36
CA GLU A 634 38.33 -16.92 -7.81
C GLU A 634 39.80 -16.62 -8.17
N SER A 635 40.60 -16.08 -7.24
CA SER A 635 41.99 -15.68 -7.52
C SER A 635 43.07 -16.65 -7.04
N ARG A 636 42.72 -17.90 -6.66
CA ARG A 636 43.73 -18.92 -6.33
C ARG A 636 44.16 -19.66 -7.59
N VAL A 637 45.37 -19.37 -8.07
CA VAL A 637 46.03 -20.15 -9.12
C VAL A 637 46.32 -21.54 -8.56
N HIS A 638 45.86 -22.58 -9.25
CA HIS A 638 46.20 -23.96 -8.93
C HIS A 638 47.66 -24.20 -9.33
N PRO A 639 48.58 -24.47 -8.37
CA PRO A 639 50.03 -24.43 -8.62
C PRO A 639 50.47 -25.47 -9.66
N THR A 640 49.82 -26.64 -9.71
CA THR A 640 50.15 -27.71 -10.66
C THR A 640 49.87 -27.33 -12.12
N TYR A 641 48.87 -26.48 -12.39
CA TYR A 641 48.42 -26.17 -13.76
C TYR A 641 48.77 -24.75 -14.20
N ALA A 642 49.52 -24.00 -13.38
CA ALA A 642 49.87 -22.60 -13.65
C ALA A 642 50.62 -22.40 -14.98
N GLY A 643 51.45 -23.39 -15.37
CA GLY A 643 52.19 -23.39 -16.63
C GLY A 643 51.54 -24.18 -17.78
N VAL A 644 50.30 -24.65 -17.62
CA VAL A 644 49.58 -25.42 -18.64
C VAL A 644 48.47 -24.53 -19.24
N PRO A 645 48.51 -24.24 -20.56
CA PRO A 645 47.48 -23.47 -21.24
C PRO A 645 46.06 -23.98 -21.01
N LEU A 646 45.84 -25.30 -21.08
CA LEU A 646 44.56 -25.91 -20.76
C LEU A 646 44.77 -27.23 -20.03
N ALA A 647 44.08 -27.41 -18.89
CA ALA A 647 43.95 -28.69 -18.22
C ALA A 647 42.48 -28.96 -17.90
N VAL A 648 41.96 -30.07 -18.41
CA VAL A 648 40.59 -30.54 -18.19
C VAL A 648 40.64 -31.73 -17.24
N ARG A 649 39.87 -31.69 -16.15
CA ARG A 649 39.87 -32.70 -15.09
C ARG A 649 38.48 -33.20 -14.75
N ASP A 650 38.28 -34.52 -14.77
CA ASP A 650 37.04 -35.21 -14.41
C ASP A 650 35.78 -34.61 -15.06
N LEU A 651 35.90 -34.10 -16.30
CA LEU A 651 34.84 -33.30 -16.91
C LEU A 651 33.60 -34.14 -17.19
N ARG A 652 32.46 -33.73 -16.62
CA ARG A 652 31.15 -34.33 -16.88
C ARG A 652 30.13 -33.26 -17.22
N LYS A 653 29.36 -33.48 -18.29
CA LYS A 653 28.23 -32.63 -18.67
C LYS A 653 26.99 -33.47 -18.94
N GLU A 654 25.97 -33.20 -18.13
CA GLU A 654 24.62 -33.73 -18.23
C GLU A 654 23.66 -32.56 -18.52
N TYR A 655 22.82 -32.73 -19.53
CA TYR A 655 21.77 -31.77 -19.88
C TYR A 655 20.50 -32.04 -19.04
N ALA A 656 19.58 -31.06 -19.01
CA ALA A 656 18.42 -31.10 -18.12
C ALA A 656 17.44 -32.26 -18.41
N ASP A 657 17.51 -32.82 -19.61
CA ASP A 657 16.77 -34.01 -20.07
C ASP A 657 17.41 -35.33 -19.60
N GLY A 658 18.51 -35.28 -18.84
CA GLY A 658 19.25 -36.44 -18.35
C GLY A 658 20.28 -36.99 -19.34
N PHE A 659 20.45 -36.36 -20.51
CA PHE A 659 21.45 -36.81 -21.49
C PHE A 659 22.87 -36.44 -21.04
N VAL A 660 23.72 -37.46 -20.85
CA VAL A 660 25.13 -37.29 -20.50
C VAL A 660 25.96 -37.18 -21.79
N ALA A 661 26.32 -35.95 -22.15
CA ALA A 661 27.06 -35.66 -23.37
C ALA A 661 28.58 -35.79 -23.20
N VAL A 662 29.09 -35.64 -21.98
CA VAL A 662 30.51 -35.79 -21.64
C VAL A 662 30.60 -36.49 -20.29
N SER A 663 31.46 -37.50 -20.18
CA SER A 663 31.61 -38.35 -19.00
C SER A 663 33.08 -38.67 -18.73
N ASN A 664 33.66 -38.03 -17.72
CA ASN A 664 35.04 -38.22 -17.25
C ASN A 664 36.10 -38.01 -18.36
N VAL A 665 36.15 -36.78 -18.88
CA VAL A 665 37.15 -36.36 -19.87
C VAL A 665 38.31 -35.66 -19.17
N ASP A 666 39.52 -36.17 -19.38
CA ASP A 666 40.79 -35.68 -18.81
C ASP A 666 41.85 -35.49 -19.90
N PHE A 667 42.27 -34.26 -20.17
CA PHE A 667 43.38 -33.99 -21.09
C PHE A 667 44.03 -32.64 -20.82
N GLU A 668 45.25 -32.48 -21.32
CA GLU A 668 46.02 -31.23 -21.23
C GLU A 668 46.45 -30.76 -22.62
N VAL A 669 46.59 -29.44 -22.78
CA VAL A 669 47.17 -28.79 -23.95
C VAL A 669 48.31 -27.92 -23.48
N HIS A 670 49.51 -28.22 -23.98
CA HIS A 670 50.75 -27.53 -23.65
C HIS A 670 51.11 -26.47 -24.69
N HIS A 671 52.00 -25.55 -24.31
CA HIS A 671 52.50 -24.50 -25.20
C HIS A 671 53.14 -25.08 -26.46
N GLY A 672 52.87 -24.45 -27.61
CA GLY A 672 53.39 -24.87 -28.91
C GLY A 672 52.70 -26.10 -29.52
N GLN A 673 51.75 -26.72 -28.82
CA GLN A 673 50.99 -27.84 -29.35
C GLN A 673 49.80 -27.37 -30.19
N VAL A 674 49.60 -28.05 -31.32
CA VAL A 674 48.31 -28.12 -32.01
C VAL A 674 47.69 -29.47 -31.65
N VAL A 675 46.58 -29.45 -30.92
CA VAL A 675 45.88 -30.63 -30.42
C VAL A 675 44.57 -30.81 -31.16
N GLY A 676 44.37 -31.96 -31.80
CA GLY A 676 43.14 -32.32 -32.50
C GLY A 676 42.19 -33.11 -31.60
N LEU A 677 41.01 -32.56 -31.30
CA LEU A 677 39.91 -33.26 -30.65
C LEU A 677 39.11 -34.03 -31.71
N LEU A 678 39.33 -35.34 -31.77
CA LEU A 678 38.78 -36.25 -32.77
C LEU A 678 37.60 -37.05 -32.23
N GLY A 679 36.70 -37.49 -33.12
CA GLY A 679 35.58 -38.37 -32.75
C GLY A 679 34.45 -38.30 -33.75
N PRO A 680 33.52 -39.27 -33.79
CA PRO A 680 32.33 -39.18 -34.63
C PRO A 680 31.41 -38.03 -34.21
N ASN A 681 30.43 -37.72 -35.04
CA ASN A 681 29.37 -36.78 -34.68
C ASN A 681 28.61 -37.30 -33.46
N GLY A 682 28.29 -36.42 -32.51
CA GLY A 682 27.66 -36.81 -31.25
C GLY A 682 28.62 -37.36 -30.17
N ALA A 683 29.94 -37.45 -30.43
CA ALA A 683 30.90 -37.95 -29.45
C ALA A 683 31.14 -37.04 -28.23
N GLY A 684 30.56 -35.83 -28.19
CA GLY A 684 30.72 -34.88 -27.09
C GLY A 684 31.67 -33.71 -27.36
N LYS A 685 32.33 -33.65 -28.53
CA LYS A 685 33.32 -32.61 -28.90
C LYS A 685 32.81 -31.17 -28.69
N THR A 686 31.73 -30.79 -29.37
CA THR A 686 31.15 -29.44 -29.26
C THR A 686 30.68 -29.13 -27.84
N THR A 687 30.17 -30.12 -27.09
CA THR A 687 29.80 -29.92 -25.69
C THR A 687 31.02 -29.63 -24.83
N THR A 688 32.13 -30.35 -25.03
CA THR A 688 33.41 -30.06 -24.36
C THR A 688 33.89 -28.65 -24.71
N LEU A 689 33.91 -28.26 -25.99
CA LEU A 689 34.33 -26.92 -26.40
C LEU A 689 33.46 -25.80 -25.80
N ARG A 690 32.13 -25.97 -25.77
CA ARG A 690 31.22 -25.02 -25.12
C ARG A 690 31.52 -24.84 -23.63
N VAL A 691 31.90 -25.91 -22.93
CA VAL A 691 32.34 -25.82 -21.53
C VAL A 691 33.65 -25.04 -21.43
N LEU A 692 34.63 -25.33 -22.29
CA LEU A 692 35.91 -24.62 -22.31
C LEU A 692 35.74 -23.11 -22.55
N MET A 693 34.72 -22.71 -23.30
CA MET A 693 34.42 -21.30 -23.57
C MET A 693 33.56 -20.63 -22.50
N GLY A 694 33.17 -21.35 -21.46
CA GLY A 694 32.26 -20.84 -20.43
C GLY A 694 30.84 -20.58 -20.95
N LEU A 695 30.47 -21.10 -22.13
CA LEU A 695 29.12 -20.99 -22.71
C LEU A 695 28.13 -21.93 -22.01
N THR A 696 28.62 -23.01 -21.41
CA THR A 696 27.82 -23.89 -20.55
C THR A 696 28.62 -24.34 -19.33
N GLN A 697 27.94 -24.56 -18.21
CA GLN A 697 28.59 -25.05 -16.98
C GLN A 697 28.72 -26.58 -17.00
N PRO A 698 29.87 -27.13 -16.56
CA PRO A 698 29.98 -28.57 -16.34
C PRO A 698 29.08 -28.99 -15.17
N THR A 699 28.53 -30.20 -15.26
CA THR A 699 27.75 -30.80 -14.16
C THR A 699 28.68 -31.26 -13.03
N ALA A 700 29.85 -31.78 -13.39
CA ALA A 700 30.96 -32.07 -12.48
C ALA A 700 32.31 -31.94 -13.21
N GLY A 701 33.41 -31.94 -12.47
CA GLY A 701 34.75 -31.72 -13.00
C GLY A 701 35.15 -30.25 -13.03
N GLU A 702 36.41 -30.01 -13.38
CA GLU A 702 37.04 -28.70 -13.35
C GLU A 702 37.90 -28.49 -14.59
N VAL A 703 37.84 -27.27 -15.12
CA VAL A 703 38.67 -26.84 -16.25
C VAL A 703 39.59 -25.73 -15.73
N TYR A 704 40.87 -25.82 -16.06
CA TYR A 704 41.89 -24.86 -15.67
C TYR A 704 42.57 -24.29 -16.91
N VAL A 705 42.75 -22.98 -16.92
CA VAL A 705 43.47 -22.25 -17.97
C VAL A 705 44.55 -21.43 -17.28
N PHE A 706 45.83 -21.77 -17.51
CA PHE A 706 46.98 -21.21 -16.78
C PHE A 706 46.81 -21.26 -15.25
N GLY A 707 46.28 -22.38 -14.74
CA GLY A 707 46.02 -22.60 -13.32
C GLY A 707 44.80 -21.85 -12.76
N HIS A 708 44.13 -21.00 -13.54
CA HIS A 708 42.88 -20.37 -13.12
C HIS A 708 41.70 -21.28 -13.46
N ARG A 709 40.83 -21.53 -12.48
CA ARG A 709 39.61 -22.30 -12.72
C ARG A 709 38.69 -21.53 -13.68
N LEU A 710 38.27 -22.21 -14.73
CA LEU A 710 37.36 -21.69 -15.74
C LEU A 710 35.91 -21.89 -15.29
N VAL A 711 35.21 -20.77 -15.18
CA VAL A 711 33.76 -20.70 -14.94
C VAL A 711 33.18 -19.65 -15.88
N PRO A 712 31.87 -19.68 -16.21
CA PRO A 712 31.26 -18.64 -17.03
C PRO A 712 31.54 -17.24 -16.47
N GLY A 713 32.06 -16.35 -17.33
CA GLY A 713 32.44 -14.98 -16.95
C GLY A 713 33.79 -14.84 -16.23
N ALA A 714 34.60 -15.91 -16.12
CA ALA A 714 35.92 -15.83 -15.50
C ALA A 714 36.86 -14.88 -16.26
N PRO A 715 37.66 -14.03 -15.59
CA PRO A 715 38.60 -13.12 -16.25
C PRO A 715 39.61 -13.82 -17.16
N VAL A 716 39.95 -15.09 -16.86
CA VAL A 716 40.89 -15.90 -17.67
C VAL A 716 40.39 -16.15 -19.10
N LEU A 717 39.08 -16.04 -19.37
CA LEU A 717 38.53 -16.16 -20.73
C LEU A 717 39.12 -15.12 -21.69
N SER A 718 39.62 -13.99 -21.19
CA SER A 718 40.33 -13.00 -22.02
C SER A 718 41.65 -13.50 -22.63
N ARG A 719 42.21 -14.59 -22.09
CA ARG A 719 43.42 -15.27 -22.59
C ARG A 719 43.10 -16.42 -23.57
N ILE A 720 41.81 -16.60 -23.91
CA ILE A 720 41.34 -17.64 -24.83
C ILE A 720 40.72 -16.99 -26.06
N GLY A 721 41.21 -17.36 -27.24
CA GLY A 721 40.59 -17.04 -28.52
C GLY A 721 39.72 -18.18 -28.97
N ALA A 722 38.54 -17.90 -29.52
CA ALA A 722 37.64 -18.98 -29.88
C ALA A 722 36.77 -18.77 -31.12
N LEU A 723 36.50 -19.87 -31.80
CA LEU A 723 35.54 -19.99 -32.88
C LEU A 723 34.72 -21.27 -32.67
N VAL A 724 33.46 -21.14 -32.28
CA VAL A 724 32.53 -22.25 -32.04
C VAL A 724 31.21 -21.91 -32.74
N GLU A 725 30.59 -22.85 -33.46
CA GLU A 725 29.31 -22.67 -34.19
C GLU A 725 29.32 -21.64 -35.34
N GLY A 726 30.50 -21.36 -35.90
CA GLY A 726 30.66 -20.51 -37.09
C GLY A 726 30.55 -19.01 -36.81
N PRO A 727 31.05 -18.15 -37.72
CA PRO A 727 31.14 -16.72 -37.46
C PRO A 727 29.85 -15.94 -37.80
N GLY A 728 29.27 -15.27 -36.80
CA GLY A 728 28.10 -14.38 -36.96
C GLY A 728 28.42 -12.97 -37.51
N PHE A 729 29.12 -12.87 -38.64
CA PHE A 729 29.52 -11.56 -39.21
C PHE A 729 28.35 -10.80 -39.82
N LEU A 730 28.38 -9.47 -39.65
CA LEU A 730 27.45 -8.54 -40.30
C LEU A 730 27.83 -8.38 -41.79
N PRO A 731 27.02 -8.88 -42.75
CA PRO A 731 27.45 -8.99 -44.16
C PRO A 731 27.66 -7.64 -44.86
N HIS A 732 27.00 -6.59 -44.38
CA HIS A 732 27.05 -5.25 -44.99
C HIS A 732 28.28 -4.43 -44.53
N LEU A 733 28.96 -4.86 -43.47
CA LEU A 733 30.18 -4.22 -42.96
C LEU A 733 31.43 -4.81 -43.62
N SER A 734 32.52 -4.05 -43.60
CA SER A 734 33.83 -4.59 -44.00
C SER A 734 34.33 -5.65 -43.02
N GLY A 735 35.27 -6.48 -43.43
CA GLY A 735 35.93 -7.41 -42.50
C GLY A 735 36.55 -6.67 -41.32
N LEU A 736 37.22 -5.54 -41.58
CA LEU A 736 37.87 -4.72 -40.56
C LEU A 736 36.85 -4.14 -39.56
N ASP A 737 35.71 -3.66 -40.06
CA ASP A 737 34.67 -3.09 -39.20
C ASP A 737 33.99 -4.15 -38.34
N ASN A 738 33.83 -5.37 -38.84
CA ASN A 738 33.36 -6.51 -38.04
C ASN A 738 34.32 -6.80 -36.87
N LEU A 739 35.63 -6.86 -37.15
CA LEU A 739 36.64 -7.09 -36.10
C LEU A 739 36.69 -5.94 -35.07
N LYS A 740 36.58 -4.68 -35.53
CA LYS A 740 36.50 -3.50 -34.64
C LYS A 740 35.24 -3.54 -33.77
N ALA A 741 34.10 -3.91 -34.34
CA ALA A 741 32.84 -4.03 -33.60
C ALA A 741 32.93 -5.13 -32.54
N TYR A 742 33.50 -6.29 -32.90
CA TYR A 742 33.75 -7.38 -31.96
C TYR A 742 34.66 -6.94 -30.81
N TRP A 743 35.81 -6.32 -31.09
CA TRP A 743 36.73 -5.87 -30.05
C TRP A 743 36.09 -4.85 -29.10
N ARG A 744 35.32 -3.88 -29.63
CA ARG A 744 34.57 -2.92 -28.81
C ARG A 744 33.63 -3.61 -27.82
N ALA A 745 32.95 -4.67 -28.24
CA ALA A 745 32.01 -5.40 -27.40
C ALA A 745 32.70 -6.09 -26.20
N THR A 746 34.00 -6.40 -26.30
CA THR A 746 34.77 -6.95 -25.17
C THR A 746 35.05 -5.93 -24.07
N GLY A 747 34.94 -4.63 -24.34
CA GLY A 747 35.28 -3.56 -23.41
C GLY A 747 36.78 -3.41 -23.11
N ARG A 748 37.66 -4.15 -23.81
CA ARG A 748 39.12 -4.13 -23.62
C ARG A 748 39.75 -2.90 -24.29
N PRO A 749 40.89 -2.39 -23.76
CA PRO A 749 41.63 -1.30 -24.39
C PRO A 749 42.03 -1.63 -25.83
N TRP A 750 42.04 -0.63 -26.72
CA TRP A 750 42.41 -0.81 -28.13
C TRP A 750 43.88 -1.22 -28.32
N ALA A 751 44.76 -0.83 -27.41
CA ALA A 751 46.18 -1.17 -27.46
C ALA A 751 46.41 -2.69 -27.39
N ASP A 752 45.54 -3.41 -26.68
CA ASP A 752 45.68 -4.86 -26.46
C ASP A 752 45.08 -5.68 -27.60
N ALA A 753 44.62 -5.06 -28.68
CA ALA A 753 43.86 -5.75 -29.72
C ALA A 753 44.73 -6.48 -30.75
N HIS A 754 45.98 -6.05 -30.92
CA HIS A 754 46.94 -6.63 -31.88
C HIS A 754 46.35 -6.86 -33.29
N PHE A 755 45.62 -5.87 -33.83
CA PHE A 755 44.90 -5.99 -35.10
C PHE A 755 45.81 -6.35 -36.27
N ASP A 756 46.95 -5.67 -36.39
CA ASP A 756 47.84 -5.84 -37.55
C ASP A 756 48.46 -7.25 -37.56
N GLU A 757 48.93 -7.72 -36.40
CA GLU A 757 49.48 -9.06 -36.22
C GLU A 757 48.41 -10.15 -36.47
N ALA A 758 47.20 -10.00 -35.93
CA ALA A 758 46.11 -10.96 -36.16
C ALA A 758 45.68 -11.03 -37.63
N LEU A 759 45.68 -9.90 -38.35
CA LEU A 759 45.36 -9.84 -39.77
C LEU A 759 46.48 -10.39 -40.66
N GLU A 760 47.74 -10.16 -40.29
CA GLU A 760 48.91 -10.72 -40.96
C GLU A 760 48.89 -12.26 -40.86
N ILE A 761 48.72 -12.80 -39.65
CA ILE A 761 48.70 -14.25 -39.42
C ILE A 761 47.56 -14.92 -40.20
N ALA A 762 46.38 -14.30 -40.23
CA ALA A 762 45.21 -14.81 -40.94
C ALA A 762 45.29 -14.69 -42.48
N GLY A 763 46.24 -13.92 -43.02
CA GLY A 763 46.53 -13.87 -44.45
C GLY A 763 45.39 -13.34 -45.33
N LEU A 764 44.65 -12.33 -44.86
CA LEU A 764 43.53 -11.70 -45.61
C LEU A 764 43.95 -10.52 -46.50
N GLY A 765 45.12 -9.92 -46.24
CA GLY A 765 45.66 -8.78 -46.99
C GLY A 765 44.66 -7.62 -47.12
N THR A 766 44.66 -6.94 -48.27
CA THR A 766 43.78 -5.79 -48.54
C THR A 766 42.30 -6.15 -48.64
N SER A 767 41.96 -7.44 -48.71
CA SER A 767 40.56 -7.87 -48.79
C SER A 767 39.77 -7.52 -47.54
N VAL A 768 40.43 -7.32 -46.39
CA VAL A 768 39.80 -6.98 -45.09
C VAL A 768 38.92 -5.72 -45.16
N HIS A 769 39.20 -4.80 -46.09
CA HIS A 769 38.43 -3.56 -46.29
C HIS A 769 37.17 -3.74 -47.15
N ARG A 770 36.99 -4.92 -47.78
CA ARG A 770 35.79 -5.21 -48.57
C ARG A 770 34.65 -5.71 -47.66
N LYS A 771 33.41 -5.51 -48.10
CA LYS A 771 32.21 -5.94 -47.37
C LYS A 771 32.17 -7.47 -47.28
N VAL A 772 31.86 -8.00 -46.09
CA VAL A 772 31.88 -9.46 -45.84
C VAL A 772 30.91 -10.24 -46.74
N ARG A 773 29.81 -9.62 -47.21
CA ARG A 773 28.90 -10.26 -48.19
C ARG A 773 29.58 -10.69 -49.48
N THR A 774 30.73 -10.12 -49.85
CA THR A 774 31.47 -10.47 -51.07
C THR A 774 32.57 -11.51 -50.80
N TYR A 775 32.68 -12.04 -49.58
CA TYR A 775 33.71 -13.00 -49.22
C TYR A 775 33.29 -14.41 -49.62
N SER A 776 34.26 -15.18 -50.13
CA SER A 776 34.08 -16.62 -50.26
C SER A 776 33.97 -17.28 -48.87
N HIS A 777 33.56 -18.55 -48.84
CA HIS A 777 33.50 -19.32 -47.60
C HIS A 777 34.85 -19.32 -46.86
N GLY A 778 35.95 -19.66 -47.55
CA GLY A 778 37.29 -19.62 -46.95
C GLY A 778 37.81 -18.23 -46.55
N MET A 779 37.33 -17.15 -47.16
CA MET A 779 37.64 -15.80 -46.70
C MET A 779 36.88 -15.44 -45.41
N ARG A 780 35.63 -15.87 -45.27
CA ARG A 780 34.87 -15.71 -44.02
C ARG A 780 35.49 -16.51 -42.88
N GLN A 781 35.96 -17.72 -43.18
CA GLN A 781 36.62 -18.57 -42.21
C GLN A 781 37.96 -17.98 -41.72
N ARG A 782 38.76 -17.43 -42.63
CA ARG A 782 39.98 -16.69 -42.25
C ARG A 782 39.67 -15.46 -41.41
N LEU A 783 38.59 -14.74 -41.70
CA LEU A 783 38.17 -13.60 -40.89
C LEU A 783 37.72 -14.03 -39.50
N ALA A 784 37.05 -15.18 -39.37
CA ALA A 784 36.66 -15.78 -38.10
C ALA A 784 37.86 -16.12 -37.23
N ILE A 785 38.92 -16.62 -37.84
CA ILE A 785 40.16 -16.95 -37.14
C ILE A 785 40.93 -15.67 -36.77
N ALA A 786 40.97 -14.66 -37.65
CA ALA A 786 41.48 -13.34 -37.28
C ALA A 786 40.74 -12.75 -36.07
N GLN A 787 39.41 -12.90 -36.01
CA GLN A 787 38.59 -12.49 -34.86
C GLN A 787 38.98 -13.23 -33.59
N ALA A 788 39.15 -14.55 -33.67
CA ALA A 788 39.57 -15.38 -32.54
C ALA A 788 41.01 -15.06 -32.07
N MET A 789 41.87 -14.55 -32.96
CA MET A 789 43.25 -14.15 -32.66
C MET A 789 43.38 -12.73 -32.13
N LEU A 790 42.31 -11.92 -32.08
CA LEU A 790 42.39 -10.56 -31.53
C LEU A 790 42.85 -10.61 -30.07
N GLY A 791 43.84 -9.77 -29.75
CA GLY A 791 44.54 -9.78 -28.48
C GLY A 791 45.53 -10.93 -28.27
N LEU A 792 45.86 -11.65 -29.35
CA LEU A 792 46.84 -12.75 -29.43
C LEU A 792 46.80 -13.71 -28.24
N PRO A 793 45.62 -14.30 -27.96
CA PRO A 793 45.43 -15.17 -26.81
C PRO A 793 46.39 -16.36 -26.84
N GLU A 794 46.91 -16.72 -25.67
CA GLU A 794 47.90 -17.80 -25.54
C GLU A 794 47.31 -19.20 -25.80
N LEU A 795 45.98 -19.33 -25.77
CA LEU A 795 45.23 -20.53 -26.16
C LEU A 795 44.16 -20.17 -27.21
N LEU A 796 44.17 -20.88 -28.34
CA LEU A 796 43.17 -20.76 -29.40
C LEU A 796 42.33 -22.04 -29.46
N VAL A 797 40.99 -21.92 -29.48
CA VAL A 797 40.06 -23.06 -29.51
C VAL A 797 39.11 -22.94 -30.70
N LEU A 798 39.21 -23.86 -31.65
CA LEU A 798 38.47 -23.78 -32.93
C LEU A 798 37.65 -25.04 -33.15
N ASP A 799 36.35 -24.89 -33.41
CA ASP A 799 35.46 -25.99 -33.79
C ASP A 799 35.37 -26.08 -35.32
N GLU A 800 35.79 -27.22 -35.88
CA GLU A 800 35.74 -27.54 -37.32
C GLU A 800 36.23 -26.38 -38.22
N PRO A 801 37.47 -25.88 -38.01
CA PRO A 801 37.94 -24.66 -38.67
C PRO A 801 38.07 -24.79 -40.20
N THR A 802 37.96 -25.99 -40.75
CA THR A 802 38.29 -26.34 -42.13
C THR A 802 37.15 -26.99 -42.89
N ASP A 803 35.99 -27.13 -42.23
CA ASP A 803 34.77 -27.62 -42.85
C ASP A 803 34.35 -26.73 -44.03
N GLY A 804 33.88 -27.35 -45.11
CA GLY A 804 33.44 -26.67 -46.33
C GLY A 804 34.52 -25.85 -47.07
N LEU A 805 35.81 -26.10 -46.83
CA LEU A 805 36.93 -25.50 -47.57
C LEU A 805 37.44 -26.42 -48.69
N ASP A 806 37.93 -25.84 -49.79
CA ASP A 806 38.61 -26.59 -50.84
C ASP A 806 40.04 -26.99 -50.40
N PRO A 807 40.69 -28.02 -51.02
CA PRO A 807 42.00 -28.48 -50.58
C PRO A 807 43.09 -27.40 -50.51
N PRO A 808 43.19 -26.42 -51.44
CA PRO A 808 44.12 -25.30 -51.30
C PRO A 808 43.84 -24.40 -50.08
N GLN A 809 42.57 -24.12 -49.77
CA GLN A 809 42.17 -23.34 -48.60
C GLN A 809 42.46 -24.07 -47.29
N ILE A 810 42.26 -25.40 -47.24
CA ILE A 810 42.64 -26.25 -46.10
C ILE A 810 44.15 -26.19 -45.86
N ALA A 811 44.96 -26.34 -46.92
CA ALA A 811 46.42 -26.28 -46.82
C ALA A 811 46.91 -24.91 -46.30
N GLU A 812 46.27 -23.81 -46.70
CA GLU A 812 46.59 -22.48 -46.15
C GLU A 812 46.14 -22.33 -44.70
N MET A 813 44.96 -22.83 -44.35
CA MET A 813 44.46 -22.80 -42.98
C MET A 813 45.39 -23.52 -42.01
N ARG A 814 45.85 -24.70 -42.40
CA ARG A 814 46.88 -25.46 -41.68
C ARG A 814 48.13 -24.61 -41.41
N ARG A 815 48.63 -23.89 -42.42
CA ARG A 815 49.80 -23.01 -42.23
C ARG A 815 49.52 -21.93 -41.20
N VAL A 816 48.32 -21.33 -41.19
CA VAL A 816 47.91 -20.33 -40.20
C VAL A 816 47.95 -20.91 -38.78
N LEU A 817 47.38 -22.09 -38.56
CA LEU A 817 47.35 -22.75 -37.25
C LEU A 817 48.74 -23.15 -36.76
N LEU A 818 49.58 -23.72 -37.64
CA LEU A 818 50.96 -24.07 -37.32
C LEU A 818 51.83 -22.85 -37.04
N ARG A 819 51.68 -21.75 -37.80
CA ARG A 819 52.37 -20.47 -37.54
C ARG A 819 51.97 -19.89 -36.18
N TYR A 820 50.71 -20.00 -35.80
CA TYR A 820 50.25 -19.52 -34.50
C TYR A 820 50.87 -20.33 -33.35
N ALA A 821 50.89 -21.65 -33.48
CA ALA A 821 51.46 -22.55 -32.46
C ALA A 821 52.99 -22.44 -32.35
N THR A 822 53.72 -22.35 -33.47
CA THR A 822 55.18 -22.18 -33.47
C THR A 822 55.65 -20.89 -32.77
N GLY A 823 54.78 -19.89 -32.63
CA GLY A 823 54.98 -18.70 -31.79
C GLY A 823 54.86 -18.93 -30.27
N GLY A 824 54.83 -20.19 -29.80
CA GLY A 824 54.76 -20.58 -28.38
C GLY A 824 53.34 -20.64 -27.80
N ARG A 825 52.31 -20.49 -28.64
CA ARG A 825 50.90 -20.49 -28.25
C ARG A 825 50.30 -21.89 -28.42
N ALA A 826 49.23 -22.19 -27.71
CA ALA A 826 48.53 -23.46 -27.79
C ALA A 826 47.31 -23.35 -28.71
N VAL A 827 47.04 -24.39 -29.49
CA VAL A 827 45.85 -24.47 -30.35
C VAL A 827 45.13 -25.80 -30.11
N LEU A 828 43.83 -25.74 -29.80
CA LEU A 828 42.93 -26.88 -29.74
C LEU A 828 41.94 -26.78 -30.91
N VAL A 829 41.94 -27.76 -31.80
CA VAL A 829 41.00 -27.82 -32.92
C VAL A 829 40.13 -29.07 -32.82
N SER A 830 38.82 -28.93 -33.03
CA SER A 830 37.92 -30.08 -33.24
C SER A 830 37.84 -30.37 -34.73
N SER A 831 37.99 -31.63 -35.12
CA SER A 831 37.83 -32.07 -36.51
C SER A 831 37.33 -33.51 -36.59
N HIS A 832 36.54 -33.81 -37.61
CA HIS A 832 36.19 -35.17 -38.01
C HIS A 832 36.99 -35.65 -39.24
N LEU A 833 37.79 -34.78 -39.87
CA LEU A 833 38.62 -35.09 -41.03
C LEU A 833 40.00 -35.58 -40.57
N LEU A 834 40.16 -36.90 -40.48
CA LEU A 834 41.36 -37.52 -39.91
C LEU A 834 42.64 -37.21 -40.70
N ALA A 835 42.57 -37.21 -42.03
CA ALA A 835 43.70 -36.86 -42.90
C ALA A 835 44.21 -35.42 -42.66
N GLU A 836 43.33 -34.52 -42.22
CA GLU A 836 43.72 -33.16 -41.91
C GLU A 836 44.41 -33.05 -40.54
N VAL A 837 43.88 -33.74 -39.54
CA VAL A 837 44.48 -33.79 -38.20
C VAL A 837 45.85 -34.43 -38.25
N GLU A 838 46.02 -35.49 -39.05
CA GLU A 838 47.33 -36.13 -39.27
C GLU A 838 48.38 -35.15 -39.82
N GLN A 839 47.97 -34.24 -40.71
CA GLN A 839 48.88 -33.28 -41.35
C GLN A 839 49.04 -31.96 -40.57
N THR A 840 48.16 -31.65 -39.62
CA THR A 840 48.07 -30.33 -38.97
C THR A 840 48.35 -30.37 -37.48
N CYS A 841 48.02 -31.47 -36.80
CA CYS A 841 48.09 -31.58 -35.35
C CYS A 841 49.34 -32.34 -34.90
N THR A 842 49.96 -31.84 -33.84
CA THR A 842 51.07 -32.53 -33.17
C THR A 842 50.59 -33.65 -32.25
N HIS A 843 49.41 -33.47 -31.65
CA HIS A 843 48.79 -34.40 -30.72
C HIS A 843 47.30 -34.55 -31.07
N ALA A 844 46.70 -35.68 -30.73
CA ALA A 844 45.28 -35.89 -30.86
C ALA A 844 44.66 -36.47 -29.60
N VAL A 845 43.41 -36.10 -29.34
CA VAL A 845 42.54 -36.62 -28.28
C VAL A 845 41.31 -37.21 -28.95
N VAL A 846 41.22 -38.53 -28.98
CA VAL A 846 40.11 -39.26 -29.60
C VAL A 846 39.01 -39.45 -28.56
N VAL A 847 37.83 -38.89 -28.83
CA VAL A 847 36.65 -38.96 -27.98
C VAL A 847 35.58 -39.81 -28.66
N ASN A 848 34.98 -40.74 -27.91
CA ASN A 848 33.85 -41.54 -28.34
C ASN A 848 32.81 -41.61 -27.21
N LYS A 849 31.52 -41.42 -27.53
CA LYS A 849 30.40 -41.44 -26.57
C LYS A 849 30.66 -40.63 -25.27
N GLY A 850 31.31 -39.47 -25.39
CA GLY A 850 31.60 -38.58 -24.27
C GLY A 850 32.82 -38.95 -23.42
N GLN A 851 33.64 -39.92 -23.82
CA GLN A 851 34.85 -40.36 -23.09
C GLN A 851 36.09 -40.34 -23.98
N ILE A 852 37.28 -40.16 -23.40
CA ILE A 852 38.55 -40.25 -24.14
C ILE A 852 38.93 -41.72 -24.33
N VAL A 853 39.19 -42.11 -25.57
CA VAL A 853 39.63 -43.46 -25.96
C VAL A 853 41.14 -43.51 -26.18
N ALA A 854 41.72 -42.44 -26.73
CA ALA A 854 43.17 -42.30 -26.92
C ALA A 854 43.58 -40.83 -26.81
N SER A 855 44.77 -40.56 -26.28
CA SER A 855 45.32 -39.19 -26.17
C SER A 855 46.85 -39.25 -26.21
N GLY A 856 47.48 -38.48 -27.09
CA GLY A 856 48.94 -38.46 -27.25
C GLY A 856 49.42 -37.84 -28.56
N PRO A 857 50.73 -37.91 -28.85
CA PRO A 857 51.28 -37.52 -30.15
C PRO A 857 50.62 -38.28 -31.29
N VAL A 858 50.33 -37.60 -32.40
CA VAL A 858 49.64 -38.23 -33.55
C VAL A 858 50.43 -39.42 -34.08
N GLU A 859 51.76 -39.32 -34.15
CA GLU A 859 52.63 -40.41 -34.62
C GLU A 859 52.52 -41.70 -33.79
N GLU A 860 52.28 -41.58 -32.48
CA GLU A 860 52.10 -42.72 -31.57
C GLU A 860 50.72 -43.37 -31.75
N ILE A 861 49.69 -42.57 -32.08
CA ILE A 861 48.32 -43.05 -32.29
C ILE A 861 48.19 -43.78 -33.63
N VAL A 862 48.94 -43.39 -34.67
CA VAL A 862 48.85 -44.00 -36.01
C VAL A 862 49.40 -45.43 -36.07
N GLY A 863 50.50 -45.74 -35.37
CA GLY A 863 51.07 -47.10 -35.29
C GLY A 863 51.40 -47.80 -36.64
N GLU A 864 51.81 -49.07 -36.61
CA GLU A 864 51.91 -49.90 -37.83
C GLU A 864 50.54 -50.50 -38.17
N SER A 865 49.84 -49.95 -39.18
CA SER A 865 48.58 -50.54 -39.67
C SER A 865 48.81 -51.99 -40.18
N PRO A 866 47.87 -52.93 -39.93
CA PRO A 866 47.94 -54.29 -40.46
C PRO A 866 47.67 -54.35 -41.98
N SER A 867 47.22 -53.25 -42.59
CA SER A 867 46.97 -53.19 -44.04
C SER A 867 48.20 -52.78 -44.84
N VAL A 868 48.36 -53.41 -46.00
CA VAL A 868 49.40 -53.10 -47.00
C VAL A 868 48.76 -52.85 -48.36
N LEU A 869 49.36 -51.94 -49.12
CA LEU A 869 49.03 -51.74 -50.51
C LEU A 869 50.04 -52.53 -51.37
N ILE A 870 49.53 -53.39 -52.23
CA ILE A 870 50.33 -54.27 -53.10
C ILE A 870 50.02 -53.94 -54.56
N GLU A 871 51.06 -53.56 -55.31
CA GLU A 871 51.02 -53.41 -56.76
C GLU A 871 51.52 -54.71 -57.40
N VAL A 872 50.73 -55.27 -58.32
CA VAL A 872 50.96 -56.59 -58.92
C VAL A 872 50.78 -56.55 -60.43
N THR A 873 51.46 -57.46 -61.13
CA THR A 873 51.41 -57.53 -62.61
C THR A 873 50.05 -57.96 -63.16
N ASP A 874 49.27 -58.72 -62.38
CA ASP A 874 47.90 -59.14 -62.73
C ASP A 874 46.97 -59.05 -61.48
N PRO A 875 46.23 -57.95 -61.32
CA PRO A 875 45.38 -57.72 -60.15
C PRO A 875 44.19 -58.67 -60.03
N VAL A 876 43.69 -59.20 -61.15
CA VAL A 876 42.53 -60.11 -61.14
C VAL A 876 42.97 -61.49 -60.66
N ALA A 877 44.08 -62.00 -61.20
CA ALA A 877 44.65 -63.27 -60.74
C ALA A 877 45.15 -63.18 -59.28
N ALA A 878 45.71 -62.04 -58.87
CA ALA A 878 46.20 -61.83 -57.51
C ALA A 878 45.08 -61.84 -56.48
N ARG A 879 43.92 -61.25 -56.80
CA ARG A 879 42.76 -61.30 -55.92
C ARG A 879 42.24 -62.72 -55.71
N GLU A 880 42.18 -63.55 -56.76
CA GLU A 880 41.78 -64.96 -56.63
C GLU A 880 42.75 -65.79 -55.78
N VAL A 881 44.04 -65.46 -55.79
CA VAL A 881 45.05 -66.11 -54.93
C VAL A 881 44.88 -65.67 -53.47
N LEU A 882 44.69 -64.37 -53.23
CA LEU A 882 44.55 -63.80 -51.89
C LEU A 882 43.22 -64.16 -51.21
N ASP A 883 42.11 -64.24 -51.95
CA ASP A 883 40.80 -64.62 -51.41
C ASP A 883 40.76 -66.11 -50.95
N ARG A 884 41.73 -66.93 -51.37
CA ARG A 884 41.89 -68.32 -50.91
C ARG A 884 42.73 -68.44 -49.64
N LEU A 885 43.37 -67.37 -49.17
CA LEU A 885 44.14 -67.36 -47.93
C LEU A 885 43.24 -67.08 -46.74
N THR A 886 43.28 -67.96 -45.75
CA THR A 886 42.44 -67.84 -44.55
C THR A 886 42.90 -66.63 -43.72
N GLY A 887 42.02 -65.67 -43.48
CA GLY A 887 42.28 -64.50 -42.62
C GLY A 887 42.81 -63.27 -43.34
N VAL A 888 43.10 -63.35 -44.64
CA VAL A 888 43.47 -62.20 -45.47
C VAL A 888 42.23 -61.69 -46.20
N SER A 889 42.03 -60.37 -46.25
CA SER A 889 40.91 -59.78 -46.99
C SER A 889 41.37 -58.68 -47.93
N VAL A 890 40.92 -58.74 -49.18
CA VAL A 890 41.19 -57.73 -50.20
C VAL A 890 40.06 -56.69 -50.21
N LEU A 891 40.42 -55.43 -49.97
CA LEU A 891 39.49 -54.30 -50.02
C LEU A 891 39.41 -53.76 -51.47
N PRO A 892 38.22 -53.40 -52.00
CA PRO A 892 38.08 -52.90 -53.36
C PRO A 892 38.73 -51.51 -53.51
N ASP A 893 39.57 -51.31 -54.52
CA ASP A 893 40.14 -50.02 -54.92
C ASP A 893 40.26 -49.91 -56.46
N GLY A 894 40.13 -48.68 -57.00
CA GLY A 894 39.73 -48.40 -58.38
C GLY A 894 40.81 -48.37 -59.47
N ASP A 895 42.09 -48.48 -59.12
CA ASP A 895 43.20 -48.14 -60.03
C ASP A 895 44.24 -49.27 -60.18
N GLY A 896 43.81 -50.53 -60.25
CA GLY A 896 44.70 -51.67 -60.54
C GLY A 896 45.70 -52.03 -59.43
N GLN A 897 45.53 -51.48 -58.23
CA GLN A 897 46.29 -51.78 -57.01
C GLN A 897 45.41 -52.57 -56.03
N LEU A 898 46.00 -53.47 -55.24
CA LEU A 898 45.26 -54.27 -54.25
C LEU A 898 45.59 -53.80 -52.83
N VAL A 899 44.58 -53.37 -52.10
CA VAL A 899 44.69 -53.09 -50.65
C VAL A 899 44.36 -54.38 -49.90
N VAL A 900 45.33 -54.87 -49.14
CA VAL A 900 45.26 -56.17 -48.46
C VAL A 900 45.38 -55.95 -46.96
N ASP A 901 44.34 -56.29 -46.22
CA ASP A 901 44.44 -56.43 -44.76
C ASP A 901 45.04 -57.81 -44.45
N THR A 902 46.22 -57.83 -43.84
CA THR A 902 46.90 -59.10 -43.54
C THR A 902 46.37 -59.77 -42.27
N ASN A 903 45.60 -59.05 -41.44
CA ASN A 903 44.94 -59.53 -40.23
C ASN A 903 45.80 -60.48 -39.37
N GLY A 904 47.07 -60.11 -39.17
CA GLY A 904 48.05 -60.88 -38.39
C GLY A 904 48.94 -61.85 -39.19
N THR A 905 48.64 -62.10 -40.47
CA THR A 905 49.50 -62.86 -41.39
C THR A 905 50.75 -62.04 -41.76
N ALA A 906 51.92 -62.68 -41.79
CA ALA A 906 53.16 -61.99 -42.11
C ALA A 906 53.16 -61.50 -43.57
N ARG A 907 53.52 -60.22 -43.79
CA ARG A 907 53.52 -59.59 -45.12
C ARG A 907 54.36 -60.37 -46.14
N SER A 908 55.46 -60.98 -45.69
CA SER A 908 56.32 -61.83 -46.52
C SER A 908 55.61 -63.10 -47.03
N GLU A 909 54.69 -63.65 -46.25
CA GLU A 909 53.92 -64.85 -46.61
C GLU A 909 52.88 -64.51 -47.67
N VAL A 910 52.17 -63.38 -47.49
CA VAL A 910 51.24 -62.83 -48.49
C VAL A 910 51.94 -62.58 -49.84
N VAL A 911 53.14 -62.00 -49.82
CA VAL A 911 53.92 -61.76 -51.05
C VAL A 911 54.44 -63.06 -51.66
N ALA A 912 54.88 -64.03 -50.84
CA ALA A 912 55.39 -65.30 -51.32
C ALA A 912 54.33 -66.11 -52.07
N GLU A 913 53.08 -66.11 -51.61
CA GLU A 913 51.97 -66.80 -52.28
C GLU A 913 51.65 -66.18 -53.65
N LEU A 914 51.64 -64.84 -53.74
CA LEU A 914 51.45 -64.14 -55.01
C LEU A 914 52.56 -64.51 -56.02
N VAL A 915 53.82 -64.52 -55.58
CA VAL A 915 54.95 -64.88 -56.44
C VAL A 915 54.94 -66.36 -56.84
N ARG A 916 54.60 -67.29 -55.93
CA ARG A 916 54.48 -68.73 -56.27
C ARG A 916 53.38 -68.99 -57.30
N ALA A 917 52.30 -68.21 -57.27
CA ALA A 917 51.24 -68.26 -58.26
C ALA A 917 51.65 -67.67 -59.64
N GLY A 918 52.90 -67.22 -59.78
CA GLY A 918 53.44 -66.65 -61.02
C GLY A 918 53.10 -65.18 -61.22
N ILE A 919 52.61 -64.49 -60.18
CA ILE A 919 52.22 -63.09 -60.24
C ILE A 919 53.38 -62.24 -59.73
N GLY A 920 53.86 -61.31 -60.56
CA GLY A 920 54.89 -60.36 -60.16
C GLY A 920 54.33 -59.39 -59.12
N VAL A 921 55.08 -59.15 -58.05
CA VAL A 921 54.78 -58.13 -57.04
C VAL A 921 55.78 -56.99 -57.23
N ASP A 922 55.29 -55.87 -57.75
CA ASP A 922 56.13 -54.73 -58.12
C ASP A 922 56.39 -53.82 -56.91
N ARG A 923 55.41 -53.71 -56.00
CA ARG A 923 55.51 -52.85 -54.82
C ARG A 923 54.68 -53.35 -53.66
N VAL A 924 55.23 -53.24 -52.45
CA VAL A 924 54.52 -53.48 -51.19
C VAL A 924 54.76 -52.30 -50.27
N VAL A 925 53.70 -51.56 -49.95
CA VAL A 925 53.80 -50.34 -49.13
C VAL A 925 52.94 -50.51 -47.88
N PRO A 926 53.50 -50.39 -46.66
CA PRO A 926 52.70 -50.30 -45.45
C PRO A 926 51.80 -49.05 -45.51
N ARG A 927 50.50 -49.20 -45.25
CA ARG A 927 49.67 -48.03 -45.00
C ARG A 927 49.94 -47.53 -43.58
N ARG A 928 50.21 -46.25 -43.41
CA ARG A 928 50.24 -45.57 -42.11
C ARG A 928 49.31 -44.38 -42.24
N ARG A 929 48.07 -44.53 -41.78
CA ARG A 929 47.04 -43.48 -41.83
C ARG A 929 46.31 -43.45 -40.51
N LEU A 930 46.06 -42.25 -40.00
CA LEU A 930 45.28 -42.02 -38.78
C LEU A 930 43.85 -42.55 -38.90
N GLU A 931 43.32 -42.58 -40.12
CA GLU A 931 42.02 -43.16 -40.47
C GLU A 931 41.90 -44.63 -40.07
N ASP A 932 42.91 -45.45 -40.37
CA ASP A 932 42.88 -46.89 -40.08
C ASP A 932 42.97 -47.15 -38.56
N ALA A 933 43.82 -46.39 -37.86
CA ALA A 933 43.96 -46.47 -36.40
C ALA A 933 42.69 -45.99 -35.65
N PHE A 934 42.05 -44.93 -36.14
CA PHE A 934 40.79 -44.44 -35.60
C PHE A 934 39.66 -45.44 -35.79
N LEU A 935 39.56 -46.08 -36.96
CA LEU A 935 38.57 -47.13 -37.21
C LEU A 935 38.77 -48.34 -36.29
N ALA A 936 40.01 -48.72 -35.97
CA ALA A 936 40.28 -49.77 -34.99
C ALA A 936 39.81 -49.37 -33.57
N LEU A 937 40.18 -48.17 -33.10
CA LEU A 937 39.85 -47.67 -31.76
C LEU A 937 38.35 -47.43 -31.54
N VAL A 938 37.62 -47.05 -32.59
CA VAL A 938 36.18 -46.80 -32.54
C VAL A 938 35.38 -48.07 -32.89
N GLY A 939 35.90 -48.91 -33.80
CA GLY A 939 35.28 -50.13 -34.31
C GLY A 939 35.16 -51.25 -33.29
N ASP A 940 36.18 -51.49 -32.45
CA ASP A 940 36.12 -52.51 -31.39
C ASP A 940 35.06 -52.22 -30.32
N ASN A 941 34.66 -50.95 -30.17
CA ASN A 941 33.63 -50.50 -29.25
C ASN A 941 32.22 -50.37 -29.88
N SER A 942 32.04 -50.84 -31.11
CA SER A 942 30.80 -50.67 -31.89
C SER A 942 29.94 -51.94 -32.08
N ARG A 943 30.36 -53.11 -31.56
CA ARG A 943 29.45 -54.27 -31.41
C ARG A 943 28.52 -54.09 -30.21
N GLY A 944 27.54 -53.22 -30.37
CA GLY A 944 26.48 -53.03 -29.38
C GLY A 944 25.66 -51.77 -29.65
N SER A 945 24.49 -51.98 -30.25
CA SER A 945 23.37 -51.04 -30.37
C SER A 945 23.56 -49.88 -31.36
N GLY A 946 23.14 -50.14 -32.60
CA GLY A 946 22.32 -49.15 -33.30
C GLY A 946 20.94 -49.14 -32.63
N ASP A 947 20.62 -48.04 -31.97
CA ASP A 947 19.29 -47.44 -32.03
C ASP A 947 19.33 -46.03 -31.41
N ARG A 948 18.89 -45.07 -32.24
CA ARG A 948 18.70 -43.62 -32.04
C ARG A 948 19.88 -42.70 -32.33
#